data_AF-A0AB35I3R8-F1
#
_entry.id   AF-A0AB35I3R8-F1
#
_cell.length_a   1.000
_cell.length_b   1.000
_cell.length_c   1.000
_cell.angle_alpha   90.00
_cell.angle_beta   90.00
_cell.angle_gamma   90.00
#
_symmetry.space_group_name_H-M   'P 1'
#
loop_
_entity.id
_entity.type
_entity.pdbx_description
1 polymer ?
#
loop_
_entity_poly.entity_id
_entity_poly.type
_entity_poly.pdbx_seq_one_letter_code
_entity_poly.pdbx_strand_id
1 'polypeptide(L)'
;MRHLLFVFFSVVFLFSEKLYSAEYKDVVLSDGAIAYWDMEEINNGVISDQSGNGYDLVSISNPLLIDTGLNIGKAVSLDGVSQYLSSVDTNFPELQTQFTIEVWAKFESLSGWRTLIGRNAIESGQGVFFFQKAAYNQNHDIGHKTAGHVAFGFDSDGTTVSVEDLTPVSAGQWNYFAVTYDGKYLSFYKNGKLTQSEAFSGGFRKSDGPLIVGGASLQGTVIDYVEGQIADVAFYNSALSSDKLRSHYVTGANLVDVDEVVIASDFYVSSEDNIIDGKKIIVDGATLTIDGSHKFNSITLQNGAVLTHSLSSNLLELVVADSVNIDSSSKIDLSGKGSGSQGAENPCSGGSYGGIGGGVPGTGTTNVPFGDYQQPFELGLGGYACEDSLENSQGGGAIKLVVNNRLEIYGKILANGSFSDYVGGGSGGSIWIEAKELIGGSDTWIEASGGLGYNAASGGGGRIAIYYDSLTGFDPADRVFARAGYNYYGATAYGGPGTVYLYDRSVQSNNAKLQIINHNVSTLYAPYRFSGEIDASIFIRNARAIIEDETYINAAISGSGYNSAYVSAEGAFFVANNNLVVDGYTLELSQDYSFDSITVKNSGKITTPVASDTFTSGITLSATDFYISSNSYIDVSAKGHLPEEGEHWKSGGSYGGPGGAD
;
A
#
# COMPACT_ATOMS: atom_id res chain seq x y z
N MET A 1 -27.47 -15.66 39.59
CA MET A 1 -26.85 -15.08 40.80
C MET A 1 -25.37 -15.42 40.80
N ARG A 2 -24.56 -14.61 40.10
CA ARG A 2 -23.14 -14.31 40.32
C ARG A 2 -22.77 -13.30 39.24
N HIS A 3 -22.81 -12.03 39.62
CA HIS A 3 -22.36 -10.91 38.81
C HIS A 3 -20.85 -11.01 38.60
N LEU A 4 -20.40 -11.11 37.36
CA LEU A 4 -19.00 -10.85 37.01
C LEU A 4 -18.94 -9.40 36.54
N LEU A 5 -18.38 -8.56 37.41
CA LEU A 5 -18.07 -7.15 37.19
C LEU A 5 -17.05 -7.08 36.03
N PHE A 6 -17.46 -6.56 34.87
CA PHE A 6 -16.49 -6.07 33.88
C PHE A 6 -15.91 -4.77 34.43
N VAL A 7 -14.70 -4.87 34.97
CA VAL A 7 -13.87 -3.72 35.32
C VAL A 7 -13.41 -3.12 34.01
N PHE A 8 -13.91 -1.92 33.68
CA PHE A 8 -13.30 -1.02 32.71
C PHE A 8 -11.85 -0.80 33.15
N PHE A 9 -10.91 -1.49 32.50
CA PHE A 9 -9.50 -1.18 32.68
C PHE A 9 -9.22 0.12 31.96
N SER A 10 -8.66 1.06 32.72
CA SER A 10 -8.20 2.37 32.30
C SER A 10 -7.50 2.34 30.95
N VAL A 11 -7.73 3.39 30.15
CA VAL A 11 -6.82 3.82 29.09
C VAL A 11 -5.41 3.83 29.67
N VAL A 12 -4.63 2.83 29.28
CA VAL A 12 -3.24 2.72 29.68
C VAL A 12 -2.45 3.64 28.75
N PHE A 13 -2.27 4.88 29.18
CA PHE A 13 -1.06 5.63 28.88
C PHE A 13 0.10 4.88 29.56
N LEU A 14 0.72 3.93 28.87
CA LEU A 14 2.06 3.45 29.23
C LEU A 14 3.06 4.33 28.50
N PHE A 15 3.45 5.41 29.15
CA PHE A 15 4.77 5.99 28.94
C PHE A 15 5.80 4.93 29.31
N SER A 16 6.56 4.43 28.32
CA SER A 16 7.89 3.92 28.55
C SER A 16 8.86 5.08 28.51
N GLU A 17 9.46 5.41 29.65
CA GLU A 17 10.52 6.40 29.78
C GLU A 17 11.70 6.09 28.84
N LYS A 18 12.24 7.16 28.23
CA LYS A 18 13.22 7.21 27.14
C LYS A 18 12.68 6.86 25.75
N LEU A 19 11.69 7.61 25.29
CA LEU A 19 11.78 8.08 23.91
C LEU A 19 13.00 9.00 23.87
N TYR A 20 13.99 8.69 23.04
CA TYR A 20 14.91 9.72 22.57
C TYR A 20 14.03 10.76 21.89
N SER A 21 13.64 11.83 22.59
CA SER A 21 13.16 13.02 21.89
C SER A 21 14.33 13.44 21.03
N ALA A 22 14.22 13.31 19.71
CA ALA A 22 15.22 13.84 18.81
C ALA A 22 15.49 15.29 19.21
N GLU A 23 16.76 15.67 19.33
CA GLU A 23 17.09 17.07 19.54
C GLU A 23 16.56 17.84 18.32
N TYR A 24 15.87 18.95 18.54
CA TYR A 24 15.25 19.71 17.44
C TYR A 24 16.26 20.06 16.34
N LYS A 25 17.49 20.37 16.74
CA LYS A 25 18.66 20.56 15.88
C LYS A 25 18.90 19.41 14.90
N ASP A 26 18.84 18.16 15.36
CA ASP A 26 19.08 17.01 14.49
C ASP A 26 18.02 16.90 13.41
N VAL A 27 16.75 17.19 13.77
CA VAL A 27 15.63 17.16 12.82
C VAL A 27 15.83 18.20 11.72
N VAL A 28 16.09 19.45 12.10
CA VAL A 28 16.37 20.58 11.18
C VAL A 28 17.54 20.27 10.24
N LEU A 29 18.65 19.78 10.77
CA LEU A 29 19.84 19.46 9.98
C LEU A 29 19.62 18.26 9.04
N SER A 30 18.87 17.24 9.50
CA SER A 30 18.56 16.05 8.68
C SER A 30 17.71 16.39 7.45
N ASP A 31 16.90 17.45 7.54
CA ASP A 31 16.05 17.92 6.46
C ASP A 31 16.72 18.93 5.51
N GLY A 32 18.03 19.16 5.69
CA GLY A 32 18.87 19.84 4.70
C GLY A 32 18.91 21.36 4.83
N ALA A 33 18.87 21.89 6.07
CA ALA A 33 19.03 23.32 6.32
C ALA A 33 20.37 23.83 5.75
N ILE A 34 20.32 24.92 4.98
CA ILE A 34 21.50 25.58 4.38
C ILE A 34 22.04 26.72 5.24
N ALA A 35 21.25 27.21 6.20
CA ALA A 35 21.65 28.10 7.27
C ALA A 35 20.74 27.79 8.47
N TYR A 36 21.32 27.65 9.66
CA TYR A 36 20.55 27.34 10.87
C TYR A 36 21.22 27.94 12.11
N TRP A 37 20.47 28.69 12.91
CA TRP A 37 20.94 29.25 14.18
C TRP A 37 20.05 28.77 15.32
N ASP A 38 20.60 27.88 16.15
CA ASP A 38 19.95 27.28 17.32
C ASP A 38 19.86 28.24 18.52
N MET A 39 20.57 29.38 18.47
CA MET A 39 20.58 30.42 19.51
C MET A 39 21.07 29.92 20.89
N GLU A 40 21.88 28.86 20.93
CA GLU A 40 22.34 28.26 22.20
C GLU A 40 23.43 29.06 22.92
N GLU A 41 24.24 29.79 22.16
CA GLU A 41 25.36 30.58 22.67
C GLU A 41 25.62 31.85 21.84
N ILE A 42 26.05 32.91 22.53
CA ILE A 42 26.59 34.13 21.91
C ILE A 42 28.07 34.24 22.33
N ASN A 43 28.97 33.95 21.40
CA ASN A 43 30.41 33.97 21.63
C ASN A 43 31.03 35.23 21.04
N ASN A 44 31.52 36.13 21.90
CA ASN A 44 32.08 37.43 21.51
C ASN A 44 31.14 38.25 20.59
N GLY A 45 29.83 38.16 20.83
CA GLY A 45 28.81 38.85 20.03
C GLY A 45 28.44 38.16 18.72
N VAL A 46 28.83 36.90 18.53
CA VAL A 46 28.51 36.08 17.34
C VAL A 46 27.69 34.86 17.74
N ILE A 47 26.70 34.53 16.92
CA ILE A 47 25.91 33.29 16.97
C ILE A 47 26.29 32.49 15.73
N SER A 48 26.81 31.28 15.94
CA SER A 48 27.35 30.45 14.87
C SER A 48 26.26 29.72 14.08
N ASP A 49 26.47 29.63 12.77
CA ASP A 49 25.66 28.81 11.86
C ASP A 49 25.97 27.32 12.03
N GLN A 50 24.94 26.57 12.42
CA GLN A 50 25.00 25.14 12.71
C GLN A 50 24.87 24.27 11.46
N SER A 51 24.48 24.83 10.31
CA SER A 51 24.46 24.09 9.04
C SER A 51 25.86 23.73 8.53
N GLY A 52 26.89 24.42 9.04
CA GLY A 52 28.29 24.26 8.61
C GLY A 52 28.66 25.07 7.36
N ASN A 53 27.76 25.92 6.84
CA ASN A 53 28.02 26.75 5.67
C ASN A 53 28.62 28.12 5.99
N GLY A 54 28.75 28.47 7.28
CA GLY A 54 29.49 29.64 7.75
C GLY A 54 28.69 30.95 7.71
N TYR A 55 27.36 30.87 7.73
CA TYR A 55 26.49 32.05 7.72
C TYR A 55 26.28 32.63 9.12
N ASP A 56 27.35 32.96 9.85
CA ASP A 56 27.24 33.43 11.24
C ASP A 56 26.47 34.78 11.37
N LEU A 57 25.76 34.95 12.48
CA LEU A 57 25.07 36.19 12.82
C LEU A 57 25.82 36.96 13.91
N VAL A 58 25.92 38.28 13.76
CA VAL A 58 26.40 39.20 14.80
C VAL A 58 25.23 39.77 15.58
N SER A 59 25.35 39.73 16.91
CA SER A 59 24.40 40.32 17.83
C SER A 59 24.64 41.83 17.98
N ILE A 60 23.61 42.64 17.80
CA ILE A 60 23.67 44.09 17.90
C ILE A 60 23.03 44.55 19.20
N SER A 61 23.71 45.46 19.91
CA SER A 61 23.27 45.99 21.22
C SER A 61 23.13 44.92 22.33
N ASN A 62 23.90 43.83 22.22
CA ASN A 62 24.06 42.76 23.22
C ASN A 62 22.74 42.19 23.77
N PRO A 63 21.90 41.56 22.93
CA PRO A 63 20.73 40.85 23.42
C PRO A 63 21.12 39.68 24.34
N LEU A 64 20.18 39.28 25.20
CA LEU A 64 20.38 38.16 26.13
C LEU A 64 19.83 36.87 25.54
N LEU A 65 20.43 35.74 25.92
CA LEU A 65 19.83 34.43 25.71
C LEU A 65 18.96 34.06 26.90
N ILE A 66 17.80 33.50 26.61
CA ILE A 66 16.84 33.01 27.60
C ILE A 66 16.46 31.56 27.29
N ASP A 67 16.19 30.78 28.32
CA ASP A 67 15.65 29.43 28.15
C ASP A 67 14.20 29.51 27.68
N THR A 68 13.84 28.76 26.63
CA THR A 68 12.49 28.75 26.08
C THR A 68 11.51 27.90 26.90
N GLY A 69 12.02 26.93 27.67
CA GLY A 69 11.22 25.88 28.30
C GLY A 69 10.62 24.87 27.31
N LEU A 70 11.04 24.92 26.04
CA LEU A 70 10.64 24.05 24.95
C LEU A 70 11.85 23.21 24.49
N ASN A 71 11.66 22.23 23.61
CA ASN A 71 12.75 21.40 23.06
C ASN A 71 13.52 22.11 21.93
N ILE A 72 13.42 23.45 21.89
CA ILE A 72 14.19 24.36 21.02
C ILE A 72 15.27 25.10 21.83
N GLY A 73 15.53 24.67 23.07
CA GLY A 73 16.62 25.20 23.88
C GLY A 73 16.46 26.68 24.24
N LYS A 74 17.38 27.53 23.78
CA LYS A 74 17.39 28.98 24.09
C LYS A 74 16.89 29.86 22.95
N ALA A 75 16.55 31.09 23.30
CA ALA A 75 16.14 32.12 22.36
C ALA A 75 16.90 33.42 22.63
N VAL A 76 17.09 34.22 21.57
CA VAL A 76 17.51 35.60 21.72
C VAL A 76 16.33 36.46 22.19
N SER A 77 16.52 37.22 23.27
CA SER A 77 15.53 38.18 23.79
C SER A 77 15.88 39.58 23.28
N LEU A 78 14.91 40.21 22.62
CA LEU A 78 15.03 41.49 21.94
C LEU A 78 14.14 42.56 22.61
N ASP A 79 14.69 43.75 22.79
CA ASP A 79 14.08 44.87 23.53
C ASP A 79 13.00 45.66 22.77
N GLY A 80 12.82 45.41 21.47
CA GLY A 80 11.90 46.17 20.63
C GLY A 80 12.36 47.58 20.26
N VAL A 81 13.62 47.94 20.51
CA VAL A 81 14.16 49.30 20.34
C VAL A 81 15.48 49.31 19.57
N SER A 82 16.44 48.47 19.94
CA SER A 82 17.84 48.58 19.47
C SER A 82 18.54 47.25 19.25
N GLN A 83 17.95 46.15 19.72
CA GLN A 83 18.52 44.82 19.65
C GLN A 83 18.00 44.04 18.45
N TYR A 84 18.92 43.41 17.71
CA TYR A 84 18.66 42.54 16.58
C TYR A 84 19.92 41.71 16.27
N LEU A 85 19.81 40.75 15.36
CA LEU A 85 20.95 40.04 14.79
C LEU A 85 21.11 40.41 13.31
N SER A 86 22.35 40.47 12.84
CA SER A 86 22.67 40.77 11.45
C SER A 86 23.68 39.77 10.91
N SER A 87 23.53 39.34 9.66
CA SER A 87 24.62 38.65 8.98
C SER A 87 25.82 39.59 8.82
N VAL A 88 27.03 39.06 8.99
CA VAL A 88 28.29 39.81 8.78
C VAL A 88 28.55 40.02 7.29
N ASP A 89 28.26 38.97 6.52
CA ASP A 89 28.44 38.96 5.07
C ASP A 89 27.18 39.42 4.34
N THR A 90 27.38 40.13 3.23
CA THR A 90 26.37 40.37 2.19
C THR A 90 26.16 39.15 1.29
N ASN A 91 26.93 38.07 1.48
CA ASN A 91 26.90 36.84 0.68
C ASN A 91 25.92 35.78 1.24
N PHE A 92 24.85 36.18 1.92
CA PHE A 92 23.81 35.24 2.36
C PHE A 92 23.13 34.59 1.13
N PRO A 93 22.78 33.30 1.14
CA PRO A 93 22.27 32.62 -0.04
C PRO A 93 20.95 33.23 -0.50
N GLU A 94 20.80 33.42 -1.81
CA GLU A 94 19.56 33.91 -2.42
C GLU A 94 18.45 32.86 -2.34
N LEU A 95 17.19 33.31 -2.21
CA LEU A 95 16.05 32.41 -2.35
C LEU A 95 16.05 31.83 -3.77
N GLN A 96 16.01 30.50 -3.86
CA GLN A 96 16.06 29.77 -5.13
C GLN A 96 14.65 29.61 -5.71
N THR A 97 14.52 28.87 -6.82
CA THR A 97 13.22 28.53 -7.42
C THR A 97 12.34 27.66 -6.52
N GLN A 98 12.92 27.11 -5.44
CA GLN A 98 12.22 26.48 -4.32
C GLN A 98 12.93 26.85 -3.02
N PHE A 99 12.20 26.97 -1.92
CA PHE A 99 12.79 27.23 -0.61
C PHE A 99 11.85 26.93 0.54
N THR A 100 12.42 26.88 1.75
CA THR A 100 11.69 26.97 3.01
C THR A 100 12.41 27.94 3.95
N ILE A 101 11.65 28.72 4.71
CA ILE A 101 12.16 29.54 5.83
C ILE A 101 11.30 29.21 7.04
N GLU A 102 11.93 28.92 8.18
CA GLU A 102 11.24 28.65 9.45
C GLU A 102 11.85 29.44 10.61
N VAL A 103 11.01 29.73 11.61
CA VAL A 103 11.38 30.48 12.80
C VAL A 103 10.43 30.20 13.96
N TRP A 104 10.98 30.07 15.16
CA TRP A 104 10.22 30.14 16.40
C TRP A 104 10.23 31.57 16.94
N ALA A 105 9.05 32.09 17.30
CA ALA A 105 8.95 33.42 17.86
C ALA A 105 7.88 33.55 18.94
N LYS A 106 8.17 34.39 19.94
CA LYS A 106 7.23 34.83 20.97
C LYS A 106 7.26 36.35 21.08
N PHE A 107 6.16 36.99 20.72
CA PHE A 107 6.02 38.45 20.83
C PHE A 107 5.57 38.82 22.24
N GLU A 108 6.29 39.69 22.93
CA GLU A 108 5.85 40.24 24.23
C GLU A 108 4.97 41.47 24.05
N SER A 109 5.20 42.22 22.98
CA SER A 109 4.38 43.37 22.57
C SER A 109 3.88 43.20 21.16
N LEU A 110 2.55 43.36 20.98
CA LEU A 110 1.90 43.35 19.67
C LEU A 110 1.78 44.75 19.04
N SER A 111 2.21 45.79 19.76
CA SER A 111 2.16 47.17 19.30
C SER A 111 3.12 47.40 18.14
N GLY A 112 2.69 48.15 17.13
CA GLY A 112 3.48 48.46 15.93
C GLY A 112 3.76 47.27 15.02
N TRP A 113 4.58 47.50 14.00
CA TRP A 113 5.12 46.48 13.10
C TRP A 113 6.28 45.76 13.77
N ARG A 114 6.38 44.44 13.59
CA ARG A 114 7.44 43.61 14.20
C ARG A 114 7.96 42.60 13.18
N THR A 115 9.22 42.70 12.78
CA THR A 115 9.82 41.85 11.74
C THR A 115 10.68 40.75 12.34
N LEU A 116 10.28 39.50 12.16
CA LEU A 116 11.06 38.34 12.59
C LEU A 116 12.33 38.19 11.75
N ILE A 117 12.19 38.28 10.44
CA ILE A 117 13.29 38.14 9.48
C ILE A 117 13.06 39.16 8.36
N GLY A 118 14.06 39.99 8.10
CA GLY A 118 14.08 40.92 6.98
C GLY A 118 15.37 40.79 6.20
N ARG A 119 15.32 41.04 4.90
CA ARG A 119 16.53 41.11 4.08
C ARG A 119 16.57 42.42 3.31
N ASN A 120 17.70 43.12 3.35
CA ASN A 120 17.85 44.47 2.80
C ASN A 120 18.30 44.47 1.33
N ALA A 121 17.96 45.50 0.55
CA ALA A 121 18.67 45.84 -0.69
C ALA A 121 19.41 47.15 -0.49
N ILE A 122 20.75 47.14 -0.64
CA ILE A 122 21.62 48.29 -0.42
C ILE A 122 21.29 49.41 -1.41
N GLU A 123 21.08 49.07 -2.69
CA GLU A 123 20.87 50.06 -3.75
C GLU A 123 19.54 50.83 -3.64
N SER A 124 18.45 50.19 -3.21
CA SER A 124 17.13 50.85 -3.11
C SER A 124 16.76 51.30 -1.70
N GLY A 125 17.50 50.85 -0.68
CA GLY A 125 17.17 51.11 0.72
C GLY A 125 15.80 50.54 1.13
N GLN A 126 15.34 49.44 0.51
CA GLN A 126 14.07 48.79 0.84
C GLN A 126 14.32 47.29 1.05
N GLY A 127 13.54 46.67 1.93
CA GLY A 127 13.59 45.23 2.17
C GLY A 127 13.14 44.43 0.93
N VAL A 128 13.90 43.37 0.60
CA VAL A 128 13.67 42.48 -0.55
C VAL A 128 12.71 41.34 -0.19
N PHE A 129 12.72 40.94 1.08
CA PHE A 129 11.64 40.18 1.70
C PHE A 129 11.51 40.54 3.19
N PHE A 130 10.35 40.22 3.74
CA PHE A 130 10.03 40.32 5.16
C PHE A 130 9.23 39.10 5.61
N PHE A 131 9.47 38.67 6.84
CA PHE A 131 8.64 37.77 7.62
C PHE A 131 8.20 38.56 8.85
N GLN A 132 6.99 39.12 8.80
CA GLN A 132 6.61 40.26 9.63
C GLN A 132 5.20 40.13 10.18
N LYS A 133 4.98 40.66 11.39
CA LYS A 133 3.68 40.85 12.00
C LYS A 133 3.15 42.26 11.71
N ALA A 134 1.93 42.36 11.19
CA ALA A 134 1.26 43.62 10.89
C ALA A 134 0.92 44.46 12.14
N ALA A 135 0.98 45.79 12.02
CA ALA A 135 0.47 46.74 13.02
C ALA A 135 -1.07 46.76 13.03
N TYR A 136 -1.68 47.13 14.16
CA TYR A 136 -3.13 46.95 14.38
C TYR A 136 -4.04 48.01 13.72
N ASN A 137 -3.50 48.99 12.99
CA ASN A 137 -4.24 50.24 12.72
C ASN A 137 -3.73 51.11 11.56
N GLN A 138 -2.99 50.56 10.59
CA GLN A 138 -2.69 51.31 9.37
C GLN A 138 -2.90 50.44 8.13
N ASN A 139 -3.81 50.90 7.25
CA ASN A 139 -3.78 50.53 5.84
C ASN A 139 -2.50 51.14 5.28
N HIS A 140 -1.50 50.33 4.90
CA HIS A 140 -0.64 50.64 3.76
C HIS A 140 0.02 49.37 3.19
N ASP A 141 0.06 49.40 1.86
CA ASP A 141 0.67 48.49 0.90
C ASP A 141 2.09 48.05 1.27
N ILE A 142 2.26 46.83 1.77
CA ILE A 142 3.26 45.85 1.30
C ILE A 142 2.77 44.45 1.76
N GLY A 143 1.85 43.82 1.03
CA GLY A 143 1.51 42.39 1.19
C GLY A 143 0.74 41.94 2.44
N HIS A 144 0.47 42.79 3.42
CA HIS A 144 -0.32 42.45 4.61
C HIS A 144 -1.81 42.76 4.38
N LYS A 145 -2.68 41.79 4.66
CA LYS A 145 -4.14 41.90 4.48
C LYS A 145 -4.85 42.19 5.81
N THR A 146 -4.27 41.77 6.95
CA THR A 146 -4.98 41.81 8.25
C THR A 146 -4.09 42.20 9.44
N ALA A 147 -4.58 43.13 10.25
CA ALA A 147 -3.94 43.57 11.50
C ALA A 147 -3.65 42.41 12.47
N GLY A 148 -2.43 42.37 13.03
CA GLY A 148 -2.03 41.38 14.04
C GLY A 148 -1.69 39.99 13.51
N HIS A 149 -1.84 39.77 12.20
CA HIS A 149 -1.43 38.55 11.52
C HIS A 149 0.05 38.62 11.13
N VAL A 150 0.65 37.45 10.91
CA VAL A 150 2.02 37.33 10.41
C VAL A 150 1.95 37.01 8.93
N ALA A 151 2.72 37.72 8.12
CA ALA A 151 2.86 37.49 6.70
C ALA A 151 4.33 37.30 6.32
N PHE A 152 4.53 36.54 5.26
CA PHE A 152 5.77 36.57 4.49
C PHE A 152 5.49 37.26 3.17
N GLY A 153 6.36 38.19 2.79
CA GLY A 153 6.27 38.84 1.51
C GLY A 153 7.63 39.22 0.95
N PHE A 154 7.71 39.31 -0.37
CA PHE A 154 8.92 39.63 -1.10
C PHE A 154 8.62 40.46 -2.34
N ASP A 155 9.65 41.14 -2.83
CA ASP A 155 9.62 41.88 -4.09
C ASP A 155 9.91 40.94 -5.27
N SER A 156 8.99 40.91 -6.23
CA SER A 156 9.09 40.23 -7.52
C SER A 156 9.02 41.30 -8.63
N ASP A 157 10.18 41.80 -9.05
CA ASP A 157 10.33 42.80 -10.13
C ASP A 157 9.45 44.06 -9.95
N GLY A 158 9.41 44.60 -8.74
CA GLY A 158 8.64 45.80 -8.38
C GLY A 158 7.20 45.51 -7.95
N THR A 159 6.80 44.24 -7.87
CA THR A 159 5.49 43.81 -7.35
C THR A 159 5.67 43.03 -6.07
N THR A 160 4.97 43.42 -5.02
CA THR A 160 4.94 42.63 -3.78
C THR A 160 4.10 41.38 -3.94
N VAL A 161 4.68 40.23 -3.63
CA VAL A 161 4.00 38.95 -3.47
C VAL A 161 4.02 38.57 -2.00
N SER A 162 2.92 38.06 -1.48
CA SER A 162 2.82 37.67 -0.07
C SER A 162 1.87 36.52 0.18
N VAL A 163 2.10 35.84 1.30
CA VAL A 163 1.17 34.90 1.93
C VAL A 163 1.04 35.28 3.40
N GLU A 164 -0.19 35.30 3.90
CA GLU A 164 -0.51 35.73 5.28
C GLU A 164 -1.22 34.60 6.02
N ASP A 165 -0.87 34.42 7.30
CA ASP A 165 -1.63 33.56 8.19
C ASP A 165 -3.09 34.02 8.32
N LEU A 166 -4.00 33.09 8.58
CA LEU A 166 -5.43 33.40 8.78
C LEU A 166 -5.76 33.80 10.22
N THR A 167 -4.82 33.74 11.16
CA THR A 167 -5.08 33.98 12.58
C THR A 167 -4.08 34.95 13.22
N PRO A 168 -4.52 35.85 14.11
CA PRO A 168 -3.60 36.74 14.80
C PRO A 168 -2.70 35.96 15.77
N VAL A 169 -1.58 36.57 16.14
CA VAL A 169 -0.74 36.10 17.26
C VAL A 169 -1.21 36.69 18.58
N SER A 170 -0.93 36.00 19.68
CA SER A 170 -1.18 36.50 21.05
C SER A 170 0.14 36.85 21.74
N ALA A 171 0.12 37.92 22.54
CA ALA A 171 1.28 38.30 23.32
C ALA A 171 1.65 37.19 24.32
N GLY A 172 2.95 36.98 24.53
CA GLY A 172 3.45 36.00 25.49
C GLY A 172 3.33 34.53 25.07
N GLN A 173 2.99 34.23 23.81
CA GLN A 173 2.83 32.86 23.31
C GLN A 173 3.88 32.52 22.25
N TRP A 174 4.52 31.36 22.41
CA TRP A 174 5.39 30.79 21.37
C TRP A 174 4.57 30.36 20.17
N ASN A 175 5.07 30.67 18.99
CA ASN A 175 4.54 30.18 17.73
C ASN A 175 5.70 29.73 16.85
N TYR A 176 5.48 28.63 16.14
CA TYR A 176 6.33 28.19 15.04
C TYR A 176 5.75 28.70 13.73
N PHE A 177 6.55 29.36 12.93
CA PHE A 177 6.16 29.84 11.61
C PHE A 177 7.07 29.25 10.55
N ALA A 178 6.50 28.83 9.44
CA ALA A 178 7.26 28.44 8.26
C ALA A 178 6.58 28.89 6.98
N VAL A 179 7.39 29.14 5.96
CA VAL A 179 6.91 29.42 4.60
C VAL A 179 7.66 28.58 3.59
N THR A 180 6.93 28.02 2.63
CA THR A 180 7.50 27.19 1.56
C THR A 180 7.15 27.76 0.21
N TYR A 181 8.05 27.63 -0.75
CA TYR A 181 7.75 27.79 -2.17
C TYR A 181 8.21 26.57 -2.94
N ASP A 182 7.28 25.85 -3.58
CA ASP A 182 7.54 24.60 -4.32
C ASP A 182 7.80 24.83 -5.82
N GLY A 183 7.87 26.09 -6.26
CA GLY A 183 7.95 26.48 -7.67
C GLY A 183 6.58 26.83 -8.29
N LYS A 184 5.49 26.64 -7.55
CA LYS A 184 4.12 26.93 -8.00
C LYS A 184 3.25 27.61 -6.93
N TYR A 185 3.39 27.21 -5.67
CA TYR A 185 2.61 27.69 -4.54
C TYR A 185 3.51 28.23 -3.44
N LEU A 186 3.19 29.43 -2.97
CA LEU A 186 3.74 30.03 -1.76
C LEU A 186 2.79 29.72 -0.60
N SER A 187 3.25 28.95 0.37
CA SER A 187 2.41 28.39 1.44
C SER A 187 2.91 28.84 2.80
N PHE A 188 1.97 29.21 3.68
CA PHE A 188 2.24 29.65 5.05
C PHE A 188 1.78 28.59 6.04
N TYR A 189 2.64 28.30 7.00
CA TYR A 189 2.43 27.35 8.07
C TYR A 189 2.58 28.05 9.41
N LYS A 190 1.65 27.74 10.33
CA LYS A 190 1.73 28.14 11.74
C LYS A 190 1.50 26.92 12.61
N ASN A 191 2.40 26.70 13.57
CA ASN A 191 2.31 25.61 14.54
C ASN A 191 2.11 24.24 13.85
N GLY A 192 2.90 23.96 12.81
CA GLY A 192 2.90 22.70 12.07
C GLY A 192 1.74 22.52 11.08
N LYS A 193 0.83 23.49 10.97
CA LYS A 193 -0.37 23.40 10.11
C LYS A 193 -0.31 24.41 8.96
N LEU A 194 -0.65 23.96 7.74
CA LEU A 194 -0.87 24.84 6.60
C LEU A 194 -2.07 25.74 6.89
N THR A 195 -1.87 27.06 6.87
CA THR A 195 -2.95 28.03 7.13
C THR A 195 -3.38 28.77 5.87
N GLN A 196 -2.46 29.04 4.94
CA GLN A 196 -2.79 29.67 3.66
C GLN A 196 -1.84 29.22 2.55
N SER A 197 -2.31 29.21 1.31
CA SER A 197 -1.50 28.93 0.14
C SER A 197 -1.95 29.78 -1.05
N GLU A 198 -1.01 30.42 -1.73
CA GLU A 198 -1.26 31.31 -2.85
C GLU A 198 -0.47 30.83 -4.07
N ALA A 199 -1.07 30.87 -5.25
CA ALA A 199 -0.35 30.54 -6.48
C ALA A 199 0.63 31.66 -6.83
N PHE A 200 1.86 31.31 -7.18
CA PHE A 200 2.89 32.27 -7.58
C PHE A 200 3.74 31.72 -8.72
N SER A 201 3.90 32.54 -9.75
CA SER A 201 4.83 32.32 -10.86
C SER A 201 5.62 33.61 -11.08
N GLY A 202 6.93 33.58 -10.82
CA GLY A 202 7.79 34.75 -10.95
C GLY A 202 9.18 34.51 -10.37
N GLY A 203 10.05 35.49 -10.53
CA GLY A 203 11.40 35.48 -9.94
C GLY A 203 11.46 36.23 -8.62
N PHE A 204 12.48 35.92 -7.83
CA PHE A 204 12.80 36.68 -6.61
C PHE A 204 13.76 37.80 -6.96
N ARG A 205 13.46 39.01 -6.49
CA ARG A 205 14.46 40.08 -6.57
C ARG A 205 15.66 39.70 -5.71
N LYS A 206 16.85 39.79 -6.29
CA LYS A 206 18.12 39.53 -5.61
C LYS A 206 18.43 40.61 -4.58
N SER A 207 19.13 40.21 -3.53
CA SER A 207 19.49 41.05 -2.40
C SER A 207 20.99 41.07 -2.22
N ASP A 208 21.56 42.27 -2.21
CA ASP A 208 22.96 42.54 -1.91
C ASP A 208 23.19 43.00 -0.45
N GLY A 209 22.13 43.06 0.36
CA GLY A 209 22.17 43.53 1.75
C GLY A 209 22.17 42.41 2.79
N PRO A 210 22.47 42.75 4.05
CA PRO A 210 22.51 41.77 5.13
C PRO A 210 21.12 41.18 5.42
N LEU A 211 21.13 39.96 5.95
CA LEU A 211 19.98 39.37 6.63
C LEU A 211 19.87 39.98 8.03
N ILE A 212 18.66 40.37 8.42
CA ILE A 212 18.34 40.92 9.74
C ILE A 212 17.35 39.97 10.40
N VAL A 213 17.68 39.48 11.60
CA VAL A 213 16.76 38.73 12.46
C VAL A 213 16.34 39.64 13.61
N GLY A 214 15.03 39.85 13.76
CA GLY A 214 14.46 40.75 14.76
C GLY A 214 14.29 42.21 14.32
N GLY A 215 14.34 42.50 13.01
CA GLY A 215 14.09 43.83 12.45
C GLY A 215 14.00 43.83 10.92
N ALA A 216 13.62 44.98 10.35
CA ALA A 216 13.63 45.25 8.91
C ALA A 216 14.51 46.46 8.59
N SER A 217 14.97 46.59 7.35
CA SER A 217 15.68 47.79 6.88
C SER A 217 14.74 48.67 6.05
N LEU A 218 14.70 49.96 6.39
CA LEU A 218 14.05 51.00 5.59
C LEU A 218 14.97 52.21 5.48
N GLN A 219 15.31 52.55 4.24
CA GLN A 219 16.21 53.64 3.85
C GLN A 219 17.56 53.60 4.59
N GLY A 220 18.09 52.39 4.78
CA GLY A 220 19.37 52.17 5.47
C GLY A 220 19.29 52.25 7.01
N THR A 221 18.09 52.37 7.59
CA THR A 221 17.87 52.34 9.03
C THR A 221 17.11 51.06 9.41
N VAL A 222 17.53 50.40 10.49
CA VAL A 222 16.77 49.26 11.03
C VAL A 222 15.53 49.77 11.76
N ILE A 223 14.38 49.21 11.42
CA ILE A 223 13.04 49.51 11.93
C ILE A 223 12.31 48.22 12.31
N ASP A 224 11.09 48.36 12.84
CA ASP A 224 10.18 47.24 13.15
C ASP A 224 10.80 46.18 14.06
N TYR A 225 11.63 46.63 15.01
CA TYR A 225 12.32 45.79 15.98
C TYR A 225 11.34 44.88 16.72
N VAL A 226 11.70 43.62 16.89
CA VAL A 226 10.90 42.67 17.69
C VAL A 226 11.10 42.98 19.17
N GLU A 227 9.99 43.13 19.89
CA GLU A 227 9.95 43.13 21.35
C GLU A 227 9.46 41.75 21.78
N GLY A 228 10.39 40.87 22.10
CA GLY A 228 10.10 39.45 22.23
C GLY A 228 11.31 38.56 22.04
N GLN A 229 11.05 37.32 21.62
CA GLN A 229 11.99 36.22 21.67
C GLN A 229 11.99 35.51 20.32
N ILE A 230 13.17 35.19 19.78
CA ILE A 230 13.35 34.46 18.53
C ILE A 230 14.30 33.29 18.76
N ALA A 231 13.93 32.11 18.28
CA ALA A 231 14.75 30.90 18.33
C ALA A 231 14.74 30.19 16.98
N ASP A 232 15.70 29.30 16.79
CA ASP A 232 15.69 28.27 15.74
C ASP A 232 15.28 28.76 14.35
N VAL A 233 16.05 29.72 13.84
CA VAL A 233 15.84 30.25 12.49
C VAL A 233 16.59 29.35 11.51
N ALA A 234 15.88 28.81 10.50
CA ALA A 234 16.50 27.99 9.47
C ALA A 234 16.01 28.32 8.05
N PHE A 235 16.89 28.08 7.08
CA PHE A 235 16.65 28.26 5.65
C PHE A 235 16.96 26.97 4.89
N TYR A 236 16.19 26.69 3.83
CA TYR A 236 16.34 25.51 2.98
C TYR A 236 16.23 25.91 1.51
N ASN A 237 16.93 25.19 0.63
CA ASN A 237 16.82 25.34 -0.83
C ASN A 237 15.75 24.41 -1.46
N SER A 238 14.94 23.77 -0.62
CA SER A 238 13.81 22.91 -1.00
C SER A 238 12.53 23.36 -0.30
N ALA A 239 11.38 23.09 -0.90
CA ALA A 239 10.11 23.15 -0.20
C ALA A 239 9.95 21.91 0.70
N LEU A 240 10.00 22.11 2.02
CA LEU A 240 9.70 21.03 2.96
C LEU A 240 8.22 20.65 2.87
N SER A 241 7.92 19.37 3.07
CA SER A 241 6.54 18.90 3.09
C SER A 241 5.83 19.33 4.38
N SER A 242 4.49 19.38 4.35
CA SER A 242 3.66 19.65 5.53
C SER A 242 3.97 18.70 6.70
N ASP A 243 4.35 17.45 6.40
CA ASP A 243 4.71 16.45 7.41
C ASP A 243 6.04 16.78 8.10
N LYS A 244 7.05 17.23 7.35
CA LYS A 244 8.34 17.67 7.93
C LYS A 244 8.16 18.88 8.83
N LEU A 245 7.45 19.90 8.34
CA LEU A 245 7.16 21.12 9.12
C LEU A 245 6.32 20.84 10.37
N ARG A 246 5.41 19.86 10.31
CA ARG A 246 4.68 19.36 11.48
C ARG A 246 5.63 18.67 12.46
N SER A 247 6.51 17.80 11.98
CA SER A 247 7.51 17.12 12.80
C SER A 247 8.43 18.12 13.51
N HIS A 248 8.89 19.17 12.82
CA HIS A 248 9.67 20.26 13.42
C HIS A 248 8.87 20.92 14.54
N TYR A 249 7.63 21.35 14.28
CA TYR A 249 6.78 21.98 15.29
C TYR A 249 6.57 21.08 16.52
N VAL A 250 6.17 19.82 16.30
CA VAL A 250 5.88 18.86 17.38
C VAL A 250 7.13 18.60 18.20
N THR A 251 8.26 18.35 17.55
CA THR A 251 9.55 18.13 18.20
C THR A 251 9.94 19.34 19.03
N GLY A 252 9.87 20.56 18.47
CA GLY A 252 10.27 21.79 19.13
C GLY A 252 9.35 22.19 20.28
N ALA A 253 8.03 22.06 20.10
CA ALA A 253 7.05 22.30 21.17
C ALA A 253 7.05 21.21 22.26
N ASN A 254 7.86 20.17 22.10
CA ASN A 254 7.87 18.98 22.96
C ASN A 254 6.47 18.36 23.09
N LEU A 255 5.74 18.34 21.97
CA LEU A 255 4.44 17.70 21.85
C LEU A 255 4.63 16.25 21.42
N VAL A 256 3.68 15.39 21.78
CA VAL A 256 3.52 14.07 21.15
C VAL A 256 2.68 14.30 19.90
N ASP A 257 3.10 13.78 18.74
CA ASP A 257 2.23 13.84 17.54
C ASP A 257 1.00 12.97 17.79
N VAL A 258 -0.11 13.60 18.18
CA VAL A 258 -1.36 12.90 18.53
C VAL A 258 -2.05 12.25 17.32
N ASP A 259 -1.62 12.57 16.10
CA ASP A 259 -2.09 11.96 14.86
C ASP A 259 -1.23 10.78 14.42
N GLU A 260 -0.14 10.48 15.13
CA GLU A 260 0.66 9.27 14.92
C GLU A 260 0.52 8.33 16.13
N VAL A 261 0.37 7.04 15.86
CA VAL A 261 0.31 5.98 16.88
C VAL A 261 1.36 4.95 16.56
N VAL A 262 2.38 4.87 17.42
CA VAL A 262 3.41 3.84 17.36
C VAL A 262 3.03 2.68 18.25
N ILE A 263 2.90 1.49 17.66
CA ILE A 263 2.58 0.22 18.31
C ILE A 263 3.85 -0.62 18.33
N ALA A 264 4.57 -0.54 19.45
CA ALA A 264 5.83 -1.26 19.70
C ALA A 264 5.66 -2.50 20.58
N SER A 265 4.41 -2.84 20.94
CA SER A 265 4.04 -4.06 21.65
C SER A 265 2.68 -4.53 21.15
N ASP A 266 2.38 -5.83 21.28
CA ASP A 266 1.11 -6.39 20.79
C ASP A 266 -0.11 -5.58 21.26
N PHE A 267 -0.97 -5.22 20.32
CA PHE A 267 -2.11 -4.35 20.56
C PHE A 267 -3.36 -4.89 19.84
N TYR A 268 -4.50 -4.81 20.53
CA TYR A 268 -5.78 -5.30 20.04
C TYR A 268 -6.77 -4.15 19.89
N VAL A 269 -7.41 -4.09 18.72
CA VAL A 269 -8.48 -3.15 18.39
C VAL A 269 -9.71 -3.95 18.02
N SER A 270 -10.75 -3.85 18.84
CA SER A 270 -12.04 -4.48 18.55
C SER A 270 -12.79 -3.69 17.47
N SER A 271 -13.78 -4.32 16.84
CA SER A 271 -14.64 -3.70 15.82
C SER A 271 -15.46 -2.49 16.27
N GLU A 272 -15.53 -2.22 17.58
CA GLU A 272 -16.22 -1.05 18.15
C GLU A 272 -15.26 0.05 18.61
N ASP A 273 -13.94 -0.19 18.57
CA ASP A 273 -12.93 0.71 19.10
C ASP A 273 -12.28 1.58 18.02
N ASN A 274 -12.79 2.80 17.86
CA ASN A 274 -12.29 3.76 16.87
C ASN A 274 -11.23 4.73 17.42
N ILE A 275 -10.57 4.41 18.54
CA ILE A 275 -9.66 5.36 19.23
C ILE A 275 -8.43 5.73 18.38
N ILE A 276 -8.01 4.83 17.50
CA ILE A 276 -6.87 5.04 16.59
C ILE A 276 -7.29 5.40 15.15
N ASP A 277 -8.59 5.51 14.88
CA ASP A 277 -9.08 5.86 13.54
C ASP A 277 -8.67 7.29 13.13
N GLY A 278 -8.42 7.46 11.84
CA GLY A 278 -7.98 8.71 11.22
C GLY A 278 -6.50 9.01 11.40
N LYS A 279 -5.77 8.20 12.18
CA LYS A 279 -4.36 8.42 12.53
C LYS A 279 -3.40 7.72 11.56
N LYS A 280 -2.12 8.11 11.61
CA LYS A 280 -0.99 7.38 11.04
C LYS A 280 -0.60 6.28 12.01
N ILE A 281 -0.64 5.03 11.56
CA ILE A 281 -0.33 3.86 12.38
C ILE A 281 1.04 3.34 12.00
N ILE A 282 1.95 3.25 12.97
CA ILE A 282 3.25 2.60 12.79
C ILE A 282 3.27 1.38 13.70
N VAL A 283 3.37 0.19 13.14
CA VAL A 283 3.59 -1.04 13.90
C VAL A 283 5.06 -1.40 13.75
N ASP A 284 5.76 -1.49 14.87
CA ASP A 284 7.22 -1.67 14.91
C ASP A 284 7.57 -2.91 15.73
N GLY A 285 7.91 -4.00 15.05
CA GLY A 285 8.29 -5.27 15.68
C GLY A 285 7.22 -5.93 16.55
N ALA A 286 5.95 -5.54 16.37
CA ALA A 286 4.82 -5.97 17.19
C ALA A 286 3.66 -6.55 16.36
N THR A 287 2.68 -7.17 17.02
CA THR A 287 1.45 -7.63 16.40
C THR A 287 0.29 -6.66 16.67
N LEU A 288 -0.27 -6.08 15.61
CA LEU A 288 -1.53 -5.35 15.65
C LEU A 288 -2.67 -6.27 15.20
N THR A 289 -3.56 -6.61 16.12
CA THR A 289 -4.80 -7.37 15.82
C THR A 289 -5.97 -6.40 15.74
N ILE A 290 -6.64 -6.35 14.59
CA ILE A 290 -7.79 -5.46 14.33
C ILE A 290 -8.97 -6.30 13.84
N ASP A 291 -10.15 -6.06 14.40
CA ASP A 291 -11.40 -6.67 13.97
C ASP A 291 -12.33 -5.61 13.36
N GLY A 292 -13.10 -5.95 12.32
CA GLY A 292 -14.09 -5.04 11.74
C GLY A 292 -13.53 -3.99 10.77
N SER A 293 -14.26 -2.88 10.62
CA SER A 293 -13.97 -1.83 9.64
C SER A 293 -13.31 -0.61 10.30
N HIS A 294 -12.11 -0.25 9.86
CA HIS A 294 -11.34 0.89 10.39
C HIS A 294 -10.82 1.81 9.30
N LYS A 295 -10.65 3.09 9.64
CA LYS A 295 -10.11 4.11 8.73
C LYS A 295 -8.81 4.67 9.28
N PHE A 296 -7.77 4.74 8.46
CA PHE A 296 -6.47 5.29 8.84
C PHE A 296 -5.99 6.35 7.84
N ASN A 297 -5.10 7.23 8.27
CA ASN A 297 -4.40 8.12 7.36
C ASN A 297 -3.34 7.33 6.58
N SER A 298 -2.46 6.65 7.30
CA SER A 298 -1.45 5.74 6.75
C SER A 298 -1.21 4.55 7.68
N ILE A 299 -0.63 3.47 7.14
CA ILE A 299 -0.16 2.31 7.91
C ILE A 299 1.28 2.00 7.50
N THR A 300 2.19 1.90 8.45
CA THR A 300 3.55 1.42 8.26
C THR A 300 3.77 0.18 9.10
N LEU A 301 4.15 -0.94 8.48
CA LEU A 301 4.57 -2.17 9.15
C LEU A 301 6.08 -2.33 8.96
N GLN A 302 6.83 -2.25 10.06
CA GLN A 302 8.28 -2.31 10.05
C GLN A 302 8.88 -3.25 11.11
N ASN A 303 10.13 -3.66 10.88
CA ASN A 303 10.96 -4.43 11.81
C ASN A 303 10.31 -5.74 12.30
N GLY A 304 9.62 -6.45 11.41
CA GLY A 304 8.95 -7.72 11.72
C GLY A 304 7.52 -7.57 12.23
N ALA A 305 6.90 -6.41 12.00
CA ALA A 305 5.53 -6.16 12.39
C ALA A 305 4.53 -7.11 11.70
N VAL A 306 3.47 -7.44 12.43
CA VAL A 306 2.37 -8.27 11.94
C VAL A 306 1.04 -7.55 12.12
N LEU A 307 0.29 -7.37 11.04
CA LEU A 307 -1.12 -6.95 11.12
C LEU A 307 -2.01 -8.18 10.87
N THR A 308 -2.99 -8.41 11.73
CA THR A 308 -3.90 -9.57 11.66
C THR A 308 -5.30 -9.23 12.17
N HIS A 309 -6.22 -10.20 12.11
CA HIS A 309 -7.53 -10.14 12.77
C HIS A 309 -7.73 -11.35 13.69
N SER A 310 -8.70 -11.27 14.61
CA SER A 310 -9.00 -12.36 15.55
C SER A 310 -9.53 -13.60 14.82
N LEU A 311 -9.38 -14.79 15.43
CA LEU A 311 -9.85 -16.05 14.86
C LEU A 311 -11.37 -16.01 14.63
N SER A 312 -11.81 -16.37 13.43
CA SER A 312 -13.23 -16.35 13.04
C SER A 312 -13.93 -15.02 13.31
N SER A 313 -13.13 -13.96 13.47
CA SER A 313 -13.62 -12.59 13.50
C SER A 313 -14.30 -12.31 12.17
N ASN A 314 -15.45 -11.64 12.26
CA ASN A 314 -16.08 -11.13 11.06
C ASN A 314 -15.14 -10.06 10.51
N LEU A 315 -14.44 -10.43 9.43
CA LEU A 315 -14.05 -9.54 8.34
C LEU A 315 -13.24 -8.28 8.70
N LEU A 316 -12.02 -8.18 8.18
CA LEU A 316 -11.19 -6.96 8.29
C LEU A 316 -11.38 -6.06 7.06
N GLU A 317 -11.92 -4.86 7.22
CA GLU A 317 -11.94 -3.83 6.18
C GLU A 317 -11.12 -2.60 6.62
N LEU A 318 -10.06 -2.31 5.88
CA LEU A 318 -9.20 -1.16 6.15
C LEU A 318 -9.29 -0.16 5.01
N VAL A 319 -9.68 1.07 5.34
CA VAL A 319 -9.65 2.20 4.40
C VAL A 319 -8.53 3.15 4.80
N VAL A 320 -7.52 3.29 3.96
CA VAL A 320 -6.31 4.08 4.21
C VAL A 320 -6.27 5.25 3.25
N ALA A 321 -6.28 6.46 3.80
CA ALA A 321 -6.47 7.69 3.04
C ALA A 321 -5.27 8.07 2.16
N ASP A 322 -4.05 7.73 2.58
CA ASP A 322 -2.84 7.99 1.83
C ASP A 322 -2.11 6.68 1.49
N SER A 323 -1.33 6.15 2.44
CA SER A 323 -0.36 5.12 2.11
C SER A 323 -0.30 3.94 3.08
N VAL A 324 0.03 2.77 2.54
CA VAL A 324 0.39 1.57 3.31
C VAL A 324 1.78 1.12 2.88
N ASN A 325 2.69 0.97 3.83
CA ASN A 325 4.03 0.43 3.59
C ASN A 325 4.23 -0.83 4.43
N ILE A 326 4.65 -1.92 3.78
CA ILE A 326 5.01 -3.19 4.41
C ILE A 326 6.47 -3.48 4.05
N ASP A 327 7.37 -3.33 5.03
CA ASP A 327 8.78 -3.65 4.81
C ASP A 327 9.01 -5.15 4.55
N SER A 328 10.22 -5.51 4.10
CA SER A 328 10.53 -6.89 3.73
C SER A 328 10.51 -7.91 4.88
N SER A 329 10.55 -7.44 6.13
CA SER A 329 10.49 -8.27 7.32
C SER A 329 9.06 -8.43 7.87
N SER A 330 8.15 -7.56 7.44
CA SER A 330 6.80 -7.42 8.00
C SER A 330 5.73 -8.05 7.12
N LYS A 331 4.53 -8.23 7.67
CA LYS A 331 3.42 -8.88 6.95
C LYS A 331 2.04 -8.49 7.47
N ILE A 332 1.06 -8.55 6.57
CA ILE A 332 -0.33 -8.77 6.94
C ILE A 332 -0.55 -10.29 6.90
N ASP A 333 -0.95 -10.92 8.02
CA ASP A 333 -1.06 -12.37 8.12
C ASP A 333 -2.39 -12.81 8.71
N LEU A 334 -3.25 -13.34 7.85
CA LEU A 334 -4.60 -13.82 8.14
C LEU A 334 -4.66 -15.35 8.01
N SER A 335 -3.51 -16.02 7.95
CA SER A 335 -3.45 -17.46 7.74
C SER A 335 -4.09 -18.21 8.91
N GLY A 336 -4.96 -19.17 8.62
CA GLY A 336 -5.69 -19.95 9.63
C GLY A 336 -6.68 -19.14 10.48
N LYS A 337 -7.05 -17.92 10.07
CA LYS A 337 -7.99 -17.05 10.79
C LYS A 337 -9.44 -17.16 10.28
N GLY A 338 -9.68 -18.04 9.31
CA GLY A 338 -10.97 -18.27 8.69
C GLY A 338 -11.97 -18.97 9.59
N SER A 339 -12.98 -19.54 8.96
CA SER A 339 -13.96 -20.39 9.64
C SER A 339 -13.42 -21.81 9.79
N GLY A 340 -13.92 -22.52 10.80
CA GLY A 340 -13.75 -23.98 10.87
C GLY A 340 -14.51 -24.69 9.74
N SER A 341 -14.44 -26.01 9.72
CA SER A 341 -15.25 -26.84 8.82
C SER A 341 -16.75 -26.53 8.94
N GLN A 342 -17.49 -26.50 7.83
CA GLN A 342 -18.94 -26.30 7.85
C GLN A 342 -19.66 -27.28 6.92
N GLY A 343 -20.57 -28.08 7.48
CA GLY A 343 -21.44 -28.99 6.74
C GLY A 343 -21.15 -30.48 6.99
N ALA A 344 -21.87 -31.35 6.28
CA ALA A 344 -21.69 -32.80 6.31
C ALA A 344 -20.54 -33.21 5.36
N GLU A 345 -19.33 -32.89 5.78
CA GLU A 345 -18.10 -33.28 5.09
C GLU A 345 -17.72 -34.72 5.43
N ASN A 346 -17.08 -35.42 4.50
CA ASN A 346 -16.52 -36.74 4.80
C ASN A 346 -15.24 -36.61 5.63
N PRO A 347 -14.95 -37.57 6.52
CA PRO A 347 -13.69 -37.59 7.24
C PRO A 347 -12.48 -37.42 6.29
N CYS A 348 -11.47 -36.71 6.77
CA CYS A 348 -10.24 -36.38 6.03
C CYS A 348 -10.39 -35.43 4.82
N SER A 349 -11.54 -34.77 4.58
CA SER A 349 -11.67 -33.85 3.44
C SER A 349 -11.07 -32.48 3.70
N GLY A 350 -10.47 -31.87 2.68
CA GLY A 350 -10.01 -30.48 2.75
C GLY A 350 -11.17 -29.51 2.59
N GLY A 351 -11.04 -28.31 3.16
CA GLY A 351 -12.02 -27.24 3.02
C GLY A 351 -11.99 -26.61 1.62
N SER A 352 -13.14 -26.12 1.15
CA SER A 352 -13.27 -25.39 -0.13
C SER A 352 -13.65 -23.92 0.06
N TYR A 353 -12.95 -23.03 -0.63
CA TYR A 353 -13.30 -21.63 -0.90
C TYR A 353 -12.48 -21.19 -2.11
N GLY A 354 -13.08 -20.62 -3.15
CA GLY A 354 -12.39 -20.37 -4.43
C GLY A 354 -12.12 -21.64 -5.23
N GLY A 355 -11.22 -22.48 -4.72
CA GLY A 355 -10.91 -23.82 -5.18
C GLY A 355 -11.59 -24.88 -4.32
N ILE A 356 -11.78 -26.07 -4.90
CA ILE A 356 -12.36 -27.21 -4.20
C ILE A 356 -11.31 -27.85 -3.28
N GLY A 357 -11.67 -28.25 -2.08
CA GLY A 357 -10.84 -29.06 -1.21
C GLY A 357 -10.71 -30.49 -1.74
N GLY A 358 -9.67 -31.20 -1.33
CA GLY A 358 -9.52 -32.60 -1.72
C GLY A 358 -10.57 -33.48 -1.02
N GLY A 359 -11.16 -34.42 -1.77
CA GLY A 359 -12.06 -35.45 -1.25
C GLY A 359 -11.58 -36.85 -1.63
N VAL A 360 -11.65 -37.81 -0.70
CA VAL A 360 -11.18 -39.18 -0.94
C VAL A 360 -12.02 -39.85 -2.04
N PRO A 361 -11.41 -40.35 -3.13
CA PRO A 361 -12.14 -41.03 -4.18
C PRO A 361 -12.96 -42.22 -3.65
N GLY A 362 -14.28 -42.23 -3.91
CA GLY A 362 -15.17 -43.36 -3.62
C GLY A 362 -15.86 -43.39 -2.26
N THR A 363 -15.53 -42.50 -1.31
CA THR A 363 -16.19 -42.43 0.01
C THR A 363 -16.86 -41.09 0.32
N GLY A 364 -16.66 -40.05 -0.50
CA GLY A 364 -17.66 -39.01 -0.75
C GLY A 364 -17.14 -37.58 -0.97
N THR A 365 -18.04 -36.59 -0.87
CA THR A 365 -17.88 -35.20 -1.36
C THR A 365 -17.30 -34.25 -0.31
N THR A 366 -16.49 -33.26 -0.75
CA THR A 366 -16.24 -32.03 0.00
C THR A 366 -17.31 -30.97 -0.32
N ASN A 367 -17.32 -29.84 0.37
CA ASN A 367 -18.21 -28.72 0.07
C ASN A 367 -17.86 -28.11 -1.31
N VAL A 368 -18.86 -27.59 -2.03
CA VAL A 368 -18.64 -26.92 -3.31
C VAL A 368 -17.87 -25.60 -3.10
N PRO A 369 -16.99 -25.20 -4.03
CA PRO A 369 -16.37 -23.87 -3.99
C PRO A 369 -17.42 -22.76 -4.05
N PHE A 370 -17.16 -21.64 -3.37
CA PHE A 370 -18.05 -20.47 -3.34
C PHE A 370 -17.24 -19.16 -3.32
N GLY A 371 -17.94 -18.03 -3.23
CA GLY A 371 -17.38 -16.67 -3.24
C GLY A 371 -17.25 -16.06 -4.64
N ASP A 372 -17.18 -14.74 -4.71
CA ASP A 372 -16.96 -13.97 -5.93
C ASP A 372 -15.45 -13.75 -6.15
N TYR A 373 -14.91 -14.05 -7.34
CA TYR A 373 -13.50 -13.79 -7.64
C TYR A 373 -13.18 -12.30 -7.86
N GLN A 374 -14.19 -11.47 -8.16
CA GLN A 374 -14.05 -10.03 -8.34
C GLN A 374 -14.15 -9.31 -7.01
N GLN A 375 -15.04 -9.77 -6.13
CA GLN A 375 -15.29 -9.15 -4.82
C GLN A 375 -15.13 -10.16 -3.68
N PRO A 376 -13.94 -10.78 -3.52
CA PRO A 376 -13.74 -11.80 -2.50
C PRO A 376 -13.76 -11.19 -1.12
N PHE A 377 -14.66 -11.67 -0.26
CA PHE A 377 -14.85 -11.08 1.05
C PHE A 377 -15.23 -12.08 2.15
N GLU A 378 -15.47 -13.34 1.78
CA GLU A 378 -15.81 -14.39 2.72
C GLU A 378 -14.56 -15.06 3.32
N LEU A 379 -14.72 -15.64 4.51
CA LEU A 379 -13.68 -16.45 5.15
C LEU A 379 -13.53 -17.79 4.43
N GLY A 380 -12.31 -18.29 4.35
CA GLY A 380 -12.05 -19.67 3.98
C GLY A 380 -12.62 -20.65 5.01
N LEU A 381 -12.93 -21.87 4.58
CA LEU A 381 -13.43 -22.93 5.44
C LEU A 381 -12.34 -23.91 5.86
N GLY A 382 -12.47 -24.43 7.07
CA GLY A 382 -11.66 -25.53 7.58
C GLY A 382 -11.91 -26.85 6.85
N GLY A 383 -10.92 -27.75 6.90
CA GLY A 383 -11.09 -29.15 6.50
C GLY A 383 -11.41 -30.06 7.69
N TYR A 384 -11.89 -31.26 7.39
CA TYR A 384 -12.43 -32.22 8.34
C TYR A 384 -11.39 -33.21 8.86
N ALA A 385 -11.49 -33.54 10.15
CA ALA A 385 -10.69 -34.56 10.80
C ALA A 385 -10.97 -35.96 10.23
N CYS A 386 -9.95 -36.81 10.21
CA CYS A 386 -10.09 -38.24 9.92
C CYS A 386 -10.69 -39.03 11.08
N GLU A 387 -10.53 -38.52 12.30
CA GLU A 387 -10.92 -39.18 13.55
C GLU A 387 -11.68 -38.20 14.44
N ASP A 388 -12.74 -38.67 15.11
CA ASP A 388 -13.63 -37.84 15.94
C ASP A 388 -12.93 -37.14 17.13
N SER A 389 -11.74 -37.60 17.53
CA SER A 389 -10.97 -37.03 18.64
C SER A 389 -10.11 -35.82 18.26
N LEU A 390 -10.01 -35.48 16.97
CA LEU A 390 -9.18 -34.38 16.47
C LEU A 390 -10.01 -33.13 16.19
N GLU A 391 -9.41 -31.95 16.38
CA GLU A 391 -10.04 -30.69 15.97
C GLU A 391 -9.89 -30.48 14.46
N ASN A 392 -10.96 -29.99 13.83
CA ASN A 392 -10.94 -29.60 12.42
C ASN A 392 -9.97 -28.43 12.19
N SER A 393 -9.46 -28.32 10.96
CA SER A 393 -8.56 -27.22 10.62
C SER A 393 -9.35 -25.92 10.44
N GLN A 394 -8.64 -24.79 10.32
CA GLN A 394 -9.20 -23.48 10.02
C GLN A 394 -8.85 -23.07 8.59
N GLY A 395 -9.79 -22.44 7.88
CA GLY A 395 -9.52 -21.78 6.61
C GLY A 395 -8.72 -20.48 6.77
N GLY A 396 -8.38 -19.83 5.66
CA GLY A 396 -7.77 -18.50 5.65
C GLY A 396 -8.75 -17.40 6.03
N GLY A 397 -8.24 -16.33 6.64
CA GLY A 397 -9.01 -15.13 6.97
C GLY A 397 -9.38 -14.29 5.76
N ALA A 398 -10.00 -13.13 5.99
CA ALA A 398 -10.45 -12.22 4.93
C ALA A 398 -10.05 -10.78 5.21
N ILE A 399 -9.53 -10.09 4.18
CA ILE A 399 -9.28 -8.65 4.21
C ILE A 399 -9.76 -7.97 2.95
N LYS A 400 -10.35 -6.78 3.13
CA LYS A 400 -10.44 -5.76 2.09
C LYS A 400 -9.60 -4.55 2.50
N LEU A 401 -8.57 -4.26 1.71
CA LEU A 401 -7.62 -3.18 1.92
C LEU A 401 -7.80 -2.15 0.81
N VAL A 402 -8.40 -1.01 1.14
CA VAL A 402 -8.60 0.12 0.24
C VAL A 402 -7.58 1.20 0.58
N VAL A 403 -6.61 1.44 -0.31
CA VAL A 403 -5.56 2.45 -0.17
C VAL A 403 -5.75 3.51 -1.25
N ASN A 404 -6.17 4.72 -0.86
CA ASN A 404 -6.59 5.74 -1.84
C ASN A 404 -5.43 6.27 -2.70
N ASN A 405 -4.17 6.15 -2.23
CA ASN A 405 -3.01 6.65 -2.96
C ASN A 405 -1.99 5.54 -3.24
N ARG A 406 -1.19 5.12 -2.25
CA ARG A 406 0.00 4.28 -2.52
C ARG A 406 0.14 3.09 -1.58
N LEU A 407 0.17 1.87 -2.15
CA LEU A 407 0.42 0.62 -1.44
C LEU A 407 1.79 0.07 -1.83
N GLU A 408 2.74 0.08 -0.90
CA GLU A 408 4.10 -0.45 -1.06
C GLU A 408 4.24 -1.77 -0.29
N ILE A 409 4.49 -2.87 -1.01
CA ILE A 409 4.61 -4.21 -0.43
C ILE A 409 5.99 -4.76 -0.75
N TYR A 410 6.92 -4.67 0.19
CA TYR A 410 8.20 -5.38 0.14
C TYR A 410 8.17 -6.66 0.98
N GLY A 411 7.20 -6.78 1.89
CA GLY A 411 6.91 -7.99 2.68
C GLY A 411 5.78 -8.84 2.11
N LYS A 412 4.86 -9.28 2.98
CA LYS A 412 3.84 -10.28 2.62
C LYS A 412 2.41 -9.90 3.01
N ILE A 413 1.43 -10.39 2.25
CA ILE A 413 0.00 -10.41 2.60
C ILE A 413 -0.50 -11.85 2.46
N LEU A 414 -0.92 -12.46 3.56
CA LEU A 414 -1.23 -13.90 3.62
C LEU A 414 -2.65 -14.15 4.13
N ALA A 415 -3.35 -15.09 3.51
CA ALA A 415 -4.65 -15.61 3.92
C ALA A 415 -4.71 -17.13 3.66
N ASN A 416 -3.67 -17.85 4.06
CA ASN A 416 -3.54 -19.28 3.79
C ASN A 416 -4.43 -20.13 4.72
N GLY A 417 -4.87 -21.28 4.23
CA GLY A 417 -5.49 -22.31 5.08
C GLY A 417 -4.49 -22.95 6.04
N SER A 418 -4.96 -23.36 7.21
CA SER A 418 -4.12 -24.08 8.19
C SER A 418 -3.99 -25.58 7.86
N PHE A 419 -3.04 -26.25 8.50
CA PHE A 419 -2.80 -27.68 8.36
C PHE A 419 -2.70 -28.35 9.73
N SER A 420 -3.06 -29.63 9.80
CA SER A 420 -2.78 -30.52 10.93
C SER A 420 -2.65 -31.96 10.42
N ASP A 421 -1.99 -32.85 11.18
CA ASP A 421 -1.89 -34.28 10.85
C ASP A 421 -3.25 -34.96 10.99
N TYR A 422 -3.60 -35.86 10.06
CA TYR A 422 -4.90 -36.56 10.01
C TYR A 422 -6.12 -35.64 9.98
N VAL A 423 -5.95 -34.38 9.56
CA VAL A 423 -7.03 -33.41 9.38
C VAL A 423 -6.88 -32.79 8.00
N GLY A 424 -7.98 -32.72 7.26
CA GLY A 424 -7.97 -32.07 5.96
C GLY A 424 -7.52 -30.62 6.06
N GLY A 425 -6.69 -30.17 5.11
CA GLY A 425 -6.21 -28.80 5.09
C GLY A 425 -7.36 -27.80 4.92
N GLY A 426 -7.29 -26.66 5.62
CA GLY A 426 -8.25 -25.58 5.43
C GLY A 426 -8.09 -24.93 4.06
N SER A 427 -9.14 -24.33 3.50
CA SER A 427 -9.02 -23.57 2.26
C SER A 427 -8.23 -22.27 2.47
N GLY A 428 -7.72 -21.68 1.39
CA GLY A 428 -7.33 -20.28 1.39
C GLY A 428 -8.53 -19.36 1.70
N GLY A 429 -8.24 -18.11 2.06
CA GLY A 429 -9.22 -17.08 2.36
C GLY A 429 -9.36 -16.02 1.26
N SER A 430 -9.72 -14.80 1.68
CA SER A 430 -9.97 -13.66 0.79
C SER A 430 -8.95 -12.55 0.95
N ILE A 431 -8.39 -12.07 -0.16
CA ILE A 431 -7.57 -10.85 -0.20
C ILE A 431 -8.13 -9.94 -1.29
N TRP A 432 -8.78 -8.85 -0.89
CA TRP A 432 -9.23 -7.79 -1.79
C TRP A 432 -8.39 -6.54 -1.57
N ILE A 433 -7.65 -6.11 -2.59
CA ILE A 433 -6.84 -4.89 -2.57
C ILE A 433 -7.38 -3.89 -3.59
N GLU A 434 -7.53 -2.64 -3.17
CA GLU A 434 -7.69 -1.49 -4.07
C GLU A 434 -6.60 -0.47 -3.77
N ALA A 435 -5.76 -0.13 -4.75
CA ALA A 435 -4.69 0.85 -4.59
C ALA A 435 -4.53 1.69 -5.85
N LYS A 436 -4.31 2.99 -5.79
CA LYS A 436 -4.02 3.75 -7.02
C LYS A 436 -2.64 3.35 -7.57
N GLU A 437 -1.62 3.42 -6.73
CA GLU A 437 -0.26 2.96 -7.03
C GLU A 437 0.06 1.71 -6.21
N LEU A 438 0.25 0.57 -6.88
CA LEU A 438 0.72 -0.67 -6.28
C LEU A 438 2.19 -0.89 -6.61
N ILE A 439 3.05 -0.82 -5.59
CA ILE A 439 4.50 -0.89 -5.73
C ILE A 439 5.00 -2.09 -4.95
N GLY A 440 5.91 -2.86 -5.54
CA GLY A 440 6.58 -3.95 -4.86
C GLY A 440 8.03 -4.12 -5.32
N GLY A 441 8.58 -5.29 -5.04
CA GLY A 441 9.92 -5.70 -5.43
C GLY A 441 10.04 -7.23 -5.52
N SER A 442 11.27 -7.73 -5.47
CA SER A 442 11.54 -9.17 -5.55
C SER A 442 11.07 -9.98 -4.35
N ASP A 443 10.76 -9.33 -3.23
CA ASP A 443 10.37 -9.99 -1.97
C ASP A 443 8.85 -9.94 -1.73
N THR A 444 8.12 -9.16 -2.54
CA THR A 444 6.65 -9.07 -2.51
C THR A 444 6.02 -10.46 -2.62
N TRP A 445 5.10 -10.77 -1.70
CA TRP A 445 4.37 -12.03 -1.73
C TRP A 445 2.92 -11.86 -1.27
N ILE A 446 1.95 -12.18 -2.12
CA ILE A 446 0.53 -12.15 -1.78
C ILE A 446 -0.04 -13.55 -1.98
N GLU A 447 -0.59 -14.17 -0.94
CA GLU A 447 -0.97 -15.57 -1.00
C GLU A 447 -2.24 -15.92 -0.21
N ALA A 448 -3.17 -16.62 -0.86
CA ALA A 448 -4.37 -17.20 -0.28
C ALA A 448 -4.46 -18.68 -0.69
N SER A 449 -3.42 -19.45 -0.41
CA SER A 449 -3.32 -20.87 -0.77
C SER A 449 -4.03 -21.78 0.24
N GLY A 450 -4.47 -22.94 -0.23
CA GLY A 450 -4.99 -23.99 0.64
C GLY A 450 -3.93 -24.53 1.60
N GLY A 451 -4.41 -25.05 2.73
CA GLY A 451 -3.61 -25.72 3.74
C GLY A 451 -3.09 -27.08 3.26
N LEU A 452 -1.94 -27.46 3.77
CA LEU A 452 -1.26 -28.71 3.43
C LEU A 452 -2.10 -29.94 3.87
N GLY A 453 -2.12 -30.98 3.04
CA GLY A 453 -2.66 -32.29 3.40
C GLY A 453 -1.55 -33.24 3.87
N TYR A 454 -1.71 -33.85 5.05
CA TYR A 454 -0.81 -34.85 5.63
C TYR A 454 -1.63 -35.97 6.27
N ASN A 455 -1.51 -37.20 5.75
CA ASN A 455 -2.42 -38.31 6.05
C ASN A 455 -3.93 -37.99 5.85
N ALA A 456 -4.24 -36.89 5.16
CA ALA A 456 -5.57 -36.36 4.87
C ALA A 456 -5.52 -35.54 3.58
N ALA A 457 -6.65 -35.04 3.12
CA ALA A 457 -6.73 -34.26 1.89
C ALA A 457 -6.24 -32.81 2.06
N SER A 458 -5.75 -32.20 0.99
CA SER A 458 -5.34 -30.78 1.02
C SER A 458 -6.50 -29.81 0.79
N GLY A 459 -6.38 -28.58 1.29
CA GLY A 459 -7.40 -27.54 1.11
C GLY A 459 -7.39 -26.90 -0.28
N GLY A 460 -8.52 -26.34 -0.69
CA GLY A 460 -8.63 -25.56 -1.93
C GLY A 460 -7.97 -24.17 -1.82
N GLY A 461 -7.47 -23.63 -2.93
CA GLY A 461 -6.93 -22.26 -2.98
C GLY A 461 -8.03 -21.20 -2.92
N GLY A 462 -7.81 -20.11 -2.20
CA GLY A 462 -8.78 -19.03 -1.96
C GLY A 462 -8.99 -18.06 -3.13
N ARG A 463 -9.33 -16.81 -2.81
CA ARG A 463 -9.61 -15.77 -3.81
C ARG A 463 -8.83 -14.50 -3.52
N ILE A 464 -8.19 -13.96 -4.55
CA ILE A 464 -7.46 -12.70 -4.49
C ILE A 464 -8.01 -11.79 -5.59
N ALA A 465 -8.36 -10.54 -5.27
CA ALA A 465 -8.70 -9.50 -6.22
C ALA A 465 -7.85 -8.25 -5.98
N ILE A 466 -7.25 -7.70 -7.04
CA ILE A 466 -6.40 -6.52 -6.97
C ILE A 466 -6.84 -5.50 -8.03
N TYR A 467 -7.28 -4.34 -7.58
CA TYR A 467 -7.66 -3.20 -8.40
C TYR A 467 -6.58 -2.13 -8.30
N TYR A 468 -6.01 -1.73 -9.45
CA TYR A 468 -4.92 -0.76 -9.48
C TYR A 468 -4.98 0.20 -10.66
N ASP A 469 -4.33 1.37 -10.55
CA ASP A 469 -4.14 2.30 -11.69
C ASP A 469 -2.72 2.19 -12.23
N SER A 470 -1.76 1.78 -11.39
CA SER A 470 -0.40 1.43 -11.80
C SER A 470 0.15 0.31 -10.94
N LEU A 471 0.91 -0.59 -11.56
CA LEU A 471 1.61 -1.68 -10.89
C LEU A 471 3.08 -1.65 -11.29
N THR A 472 3.98 -1.54 -10.32
CA THR A 472 5.42 -1.45 -10.57
C THR A 472 6.23 -2.36 -9.64
N GLY A 473 7.39 -2.83 -10.13
CA GLY A 473 8.38 -3.57 -9.33
C GLY A 473 8.22 -5.09 -9.27
N PHE A 474 7.08 -5.65 -9.71
CA PHE A 474 6.89 -7.12 -9.78
C PHE A 474 5.88 -7.56 -10.85
N ASP A 475 5.90 -8.85 -11.21
CA ASP A 475 4.86 -9.50 -12.05
C ASP A 475 3.90 -10.28 -11.14
N PRO A 476 2.59 -9.96 -11.12
CA PRO A 476 1.61 -10.72 -10.36
C PRO A 476 1.61 -12.23 -10.63
N ALA A 477 1.89 -12.66 -11.87
CA ALA A 477 1.95 -14.08 -12.19
C ALA A 477 2.97 -14.83 -11.33
N ASP A 478 4.05 -14.16 -10.92
CA ASP A 478 5.18 -14.73 -10.17
C ASP A 478 5.16 -14.41 -8.67
N ARG A 479 4.22 -13.57 -8.20
CA ARG A 479 4.18 -13.07 -6.81
C ARG A 479 2.83 -13.15 -6.12
N VAL A 480 1.75 -13.41 -6.84
CA VAL A 480 0.38 -13.46 -6.31
C VAL A 480 -0.23 -14.83 -6.56
N PHE A 481 -0.67 -15.52 -5.51
CA PHE A 481 -0.99 -16.94 -5.59
C PHE A 481 -2.21 -17.36 -4.76
N ALA A 482 -3.14 -18.08 -5.40
CA ALA A 482 -4.24 -18.78 -4.73
C ALA A 482 -4.17 -20.26 -5.12
N ARG A 483 -3.20 -21.00 -4.56
CA ARG A 483 -2.90 -22.38 -4.99
C ARG A 483 -3.71 -23.39 -4.20
N ALA A 484 -3.87 -24.58 -4.77
CA ALA A 484 -4.23 -25.76 -3.99
C ALA A 484 -3.22 -25.99 -2.87
N GLY A 485 -3.68 -26.57 -1.77
CA GLY A 485 -2.81 -26.99 -0.68
C GLY A 485 -1.80 -28.04 -1.11
N TYR A 486 -0.57 -27.90 -0.61
CA TYR A 486 0.50 -28.84 -0.90
C TYR A 486 0.17 -30.22 -0.35
N ASN A 487 0.66 -31.27 -1.03
CA ASN A 487 0.43 -32.64 -0.63
C ASN A 487 1.72 -33.20 -0.05
N TYR A 488 1.66 -33.65 1.20
CA TYR A 488 2.77 -34.29 1.87
C TYR A 488 2.40 -35.70 2.30
N TYR A 489 3.41 -36.51 2.63
CA TYR A 489 3.35 -37.94 2.95
C TYR A 489 1.96 -38.47 3.40
N GLY A 490 1.39 -39.43 2.65
CA GLY A 490 0.11 -40.06 2.99
C GLY A 490 -1.15 -39.28 2.60
N ALA A 491 -1.06 -38.18 1.84
CA ALA A 491 -2.22 -37.41 1.38
C ALA A 491 -3.24 -38.29 0.61
N THR A 492 -4.51 -38.18 0.99
CA THR A 492 -5.61 -39.03 0.47
C THR A 492 -6.32 -38.42 -0.74
N ALA A 493 -6.28 -37.10 -0.89
CA ALA A 493 -6.85 -36.37 -2.03
C ALA A 493 -6.29 -34.93 -2.15
N TYR A 494 -6.46 -34.33 -3.32
CA TYR A 494 -5.83 -33.08 -3.72
C TYR A 494 -6.88 -31.99 -3.89
N GLY A 495 -6.67 -30.83 -3.28
CA GLY A 495 -7.45 -29.63 -3.56
C GLY A 495 -7.16 -29.04 -4.95
N GLY A 496 -8.05 -28.16 -5.40
CA GLY A 496 -7.95 -27.39 -6.63
C GLY A 496 -7.44 -25.97 -6.40
N PRO A 497 -6.88 -25.33 -7.44
CA PRO A 497 -6.46 -23.94 -7.36
C PRO A 497 -7.65 -23.00 -7.17
N GLY A 498 -7.37 -21.84 -6.58
CA GLY A 498 -8.27 -20.70 -6.49
C GLY A 498 -8.04 -19.69 -7.60
N THR A 499 -8.42 -18.43 -7.35
CA THR A 499 -8.41 -17.36 -8.35
C THR A 499 -7.59 -16.15 -7.94
N VAL A 500 -6.87 -15.57 -8.89
CA VAL A 500 -6.28 -14.22 -8.76
C VAL A 500 -6.88 -13.34 -9.86
N TYR A 501 -7.67 -12.35 -9.48
CA TYR A 501 -8.27 -11.35 -10.36
C TYR A 501 -7.49 -10.05 -10.29
N LEU A 502 -7.12 -9.50 -11.44
CA LEU A 502 -6.39 -8.25 -11.58
C LEU A 502 -7.23 -7.31 -12.45
N TYR A 503 -7.40 -6.07 -11.99
CA TYR A 503 -8.16 -5.06 -12.72
C TYR A 503 -7.37 -3.74 -12.80
N ASP A 504 -6.93 -3.40 -14.01
CA ASP A 504 -6.23 -2.16 -14.30
C ASP A 504 -7.24 -1.03 -14.65
N ARG A 505 -7.51 -0.15 -13.69
CA ARG A 505 -8.46 0.97 -13.85
C ARG A 505 -7.94 2.05 -14.80
N SER A 506 -6.64 2.04 -15.16
CA SER A 506 -6.06 3.04 -16.05
C SER A 506 -6.36 2.77 -17.53
N VAL A 507 -6.77 1.55 -17.89
CA VAL A 507 -7.04 1.15 -19.28
C VAL A 507 -8.54 0.91 -19.52
N GLN A 508 -9.03 1.34 -20.68
CA GLN A 508 -10.46 1.34 -21.02
C GLN A 508 -11.01 0.00 -21.53
N SER A 509 -10.14 -0.94 -21.90
CA SER A 509 -10.51 -2.26 -22.42
C SER A 509 -9.42 -3.28 -22.12
N ASN A 510 -9.76 -4.58 -22.01
CA ASN A 510 -8.85 -5.64 -21.59
C ASN A 510 -8.16 -5.35 -20.25
N ASN A 511 -8.84 -4.61 -19.38
CA ASN A 511 -8.35 -4.23 -18.05
C ASN A 511 -8.46 -5.36 -17.02
N ALA A 512 -9.30 -6.37 -17.28
CA ALA A 512 -9.50 -7.51 -16.38
C ALA A 512 -8.67 -8.73 -16.80
N LYS A 513 -7.98 -9.35 -15.84
CA LYS A 513 -7.24 -10.60 -16.00
C LYS A 513 -7.54 -11.55 -14.85
N LEU A 514 -7.90 -12.78 -15.17
CA LEU A 514 -8.11 -13.88 -14.24
C LEU A 514 -6.97 -14.89 -14.38
N GLN A 515 -6.19 -15.09 -13.32
CA GLN A 515 -5.06 -16.02 -13.29
C GLN A 515 -5.41 -17.26 -12.48
N ILE A 516 -5.17 -18.44 -13.07
CA ILE A 516 -5.25 -19.75 -12.42
C ILE A 516 -3.84 -20.36 -12.44
N ILE A 517 -3.11 -20.20 -11.34
CA ILE A 517 -1.69 -20.59 -11.24
C ILE A 517 -1.50 -21.53 -10.06
N ASN A 518 -1.18 -22.81 -10.35
CA ASN A 518 -1.04 -23.84 -9.30
C ASN A 518 0.40 -24.28 -9.00
N HIS A 519 1.40 -23.67 -9.65
CA HIS A 519 2.83 -23.76 -9.29
C HIS A 519 3.39 -25.18 -9.00
N ASN A 520 3.05 -26.17 -9.84
CA ASN A 520 3.47 -27.58 -9.73
C ASN A 520 2.88 -28.38 -8.55
N VAL A 521 1.89 -27.85 -7.85
CA VAL A 521 1.03 -28.67 -6.98
C VAL A 521 0.15 -29.54 -7.89
N SER A 522 0.15 -30.86 -7.66
CA SER A 522 -0.56 -31.82 -8.52
C SER A 522 -2.05 -31.50 -8.61
N THR A 523 -2.54 -31.17 -9.80
CA THR A 523 -3.96 -30.93 -10.11
C THR A 523 -4.68 -32.19 -10.59
N LEU A 524 -4.06 -33.37 -10.48
CA LEU A 524 -4.55 -34.62 -11.09
C LEU A 524 -5.96 -35.03 -10.63
N TYR A 525 -6.54 -34.40 -9.60
CA TYR A 525 -7.82 -34.79 -9.02
C TYR A 525 -8.84 -33.64 -8.83
N ALA A 526 -8.50 -32.36 -9.05
CA ALA A 526 -9.40 -31.23 -8.77
C ALA A 526 -9.14 -29.99 -9.68
N PRO A 527 -9.67 -29.96 -10.92
CA PRO A 527 -9.54 -28.81 -11.82
C PRO A 527 -10.37 -27.62 -11.35
N TYR A 528 -9.96 -26.39 -11.71
CA TYR A 528 -10.81 -25.21 -11.56
C TYR A 528 -11.97 -25.28 -12.56
N ARG A 529 -13.18 -24.86 -12.18
CA ARG A 529 -14.37 -24.94 -13.03
C ARG A 529 -14.84 -23.54 -13.40
N PHE A 530 -14.90 -23.25 -14.69
CA PHE A 530 -15.46 -22.03 -15.24
C PHE A 530 -16.93 -22.25 -15.58
N SER A 531 -17.78 -21.33 -15.15
CA SER A 531 -19.23 -21.40 -15.32
C SER A 531 -19.80 -20.00 -15.56
N GLY A 532 -20.91 -19.90 -16.28
CA GLY A 532 -21.60 -18.62 -16.52
C GLY A 532 -20.86 -17.72 -17.52
N GLU A 533 -20.86 -16.42 -17.28
CA GLU A 533 -20.24 -15.42 -18.16
C GLU A 533 -18.91 -14.94 -17.57
N ILE A 534 -17.85 -15.03 -18.37
CA ILE A 534 -16.48 -14.65 -17.97
C ILE A 534 -15.97 -13.53 -18.87
N ASP A 535 -15.92 -12.32 -18.33
CA ASP A 535 -15.50 -11.08 -19.01
C ASP A 535 -14.03 -10.67 -18.73
N ALA A 536 -13.21 -11.60 -18.24
CA ALA A 536 -11.81 -11.35 -17.92
C ALA A 536 -10.88 -12.23 -18.76
N SER A 537 -9.77 -11.68 -19.22
CA SER A 537 -8.75 -12.48 -19.93
C SER A 537 -8.19 -13.55 -19.00
N ILE A 538 -8.18 -14.81 -19.43
CA ILE A 538 -7.78 -15.94 -18.60
C ILE A 538 -6.32 -16.29 -18.87
N PHE A 539 -5.54 -16.48 -17.81
CA PHE A 539 -4.18 -17.01 -17.88
C PHE A 539 -4.02 -18.25 -16.98
N ILE A 540 -3.59 -19.37 -17.57
CA ILE A 540 -3.47 -20.66 -16.87
C ILE A 540 -2.01 -21.10 -16.86
N ARG A 541 -1.50 -21.47 -15.68
CA ARG A 541 -0.12 -21.99 -15.52
C ARG A 541 -0.03 -23.10 -14.49
N ASN A 542 0.54 -24.22 -14.91
CA ASN A 542 0.67 -25.45 -14.12
C ASN A 542 -0.66 -25.92 -13.53
N ALA A 543 -1.76 -25.78 -14.27
CA ALA A 543 -3.11 -26.03 -13.77
C ALA A 543 -4.01 -26.72 -14.82
N ARG A 544 -5.05 -27.39 -14.30
CA ARG A 544 -6.15 -27.96 -15.08
C ARG A 544 -7.41 -27.14 -14.83
N ALA A 545 -8.19 -26.91 -15.88
CA ALA A 545 -9.48 -26.27 -15.78
C ALA A 545 -10.54 -27.00 -16.62
N ILE A 546 -11.80 -26.84 -16.23
CA ILE A 546 -12.97 -27.31 -16.93
C ILE A 546 -13.80 -26.10 -17.32
N ILE A 547 -14.27 -26.07 -18.56
CA ILE A 547 -15.33 -25.18 -19.00
C ILE A 547 -16.63 -25.97 -18.89
N GLU A 548 -17.51 -25.54 -18.01
CA GLU A 548 -18.82 -26.15 -17.82
C GLU A 548 -19.72 -25.90 -19.03
N ASP A 549 -20.74 -26.74 -19.20
CA ASP A 549 -21.73 -26.59 -20.26
C ASP A 549 -22.41 -25.21 -20.18
N GLU A 550 -22.72 -24.64 -21.35
CA GLU A 550 -23.31 -23.32 -21.55
C GLU A 550 -22.49 -22.12 -21.00
N THR A 551 -21.17 -22.27 -20.83
CA THR A 551 -20.28 -21.17 -20.39
C THR A 551 -19.95 -20.20 -21.53
N TYR A 552 -20.00 -18.89 -21.24
CA TYR A 552 -19.62 -17.80 -22.14
C TYR A 552 -18.27 -17.22 -21.74
N ILE A 553 -17.28 -17.35 -22.63
CA ILE A 553 -15.93 -16.83 -22.45
C ILE A 553 -15.75 -15.64 -23.40
N ASN A 554 -16.04 -14.44 -22.88
CA ASN A 554 -16.04 -13.21 -23.67
C ASN A 554 -14.65 -12.57 -23.84
N ALA A 555 -13.61 -13.23 -23.32
CA ALA A 555 -12.22 -12.78 -23.40
C ALA A 555 -11.27 -13.92 -23.82
N ALA A 556 -10.00 -13.59 -24.05
CA ALA A 556 -9.01 -14.57 -24.49
C ALA A 556 -8.58 -15.52 -23.36
N ILE A 557 -8.31 -16.79 -23.70
CA ILE A 557 -7.61 -17.75 -22.83
C ILE A 557 -6.18 -17.88 -23.32
N SER A 558 -5.23 -17.87 -22.39
CA SER A 558 -3.81 -18.11 -22.66
C SER A 558 -3.19 -19.02 -21.60
N GLY A 559 -2.09 -19.68 -21.94
CA GLY A 559 -1.35 -20.53 -21.00
C GLY A 559 0.16 -20.53 -21.23
N SER A 560 0.88 -21.17 -20.30
CA SER A 560 2.35 -21.25 -20.30
C SER A 560 2.94 -22.43 -21.08
N GLY A 561 2.15 -23.07 -21.95
CA GLY A 561 2.51 -24.20 -22.82
C GLY A 561 1.62 -25.43 -22.60
N TYR A 562 1.39 -26.23 -23.65
CA TYR A 562 0.47 -27.38 -23.66
C TYR A 562 0.68 -28.44 -22.57
N ASN A 563 1.89 -28.58 -22.00
CA ASN A 563 2.18 -29.51 -20.90
C ASN A 563 1.84 -28.93 -19.51
N SER A 564 1.65 -27.62 -19.41
CA SER A 564 1.49 -26.89 -18.15
C SER A 564 0.08 -26.33 -17.95
N ALA A 565 -0.68 -26.12 -19.03
CA ALA A 565 -2.05 -25.61 -18.99
C ALA A 565 -2.95 -26.54 -19.78
N TYR A 566 -3.99 -27.08 -19.13
CA TYR A 566 -4.94 -28.03 -19.71
C TYR A 566 -6.36 -27.59 -19.42
N VAL A 567 -7.19 -27.50 -20.46
CA VAL A 567 -8.58 -27.07 -20.38
C VAL A 567 -9.42 -28.13 -21.08
N SER A 568 -10.47 -28.62 -20.43
CA SER A 568 -11.45 -29.51 -21.06
C SER A 568 -12.82 -28.86 -21.06
N ALA A 569 -13.58 -29.05 -22.14
CA ALA A 569 -14.99 -28.65 -22.20
C ALA A 569 -15.89 -29.84 -21.85
N GLU A 570 -16.80 -29.66 -20.89
CA GLU A 570 -17.80 -30.68 -20.55
C GLU A 570 -18.99 -30.68 -21.52
N GLY A 571 -19.29 -29.54 -22.13
CA GLY A 571 -20.39 -29.37 -23.07
C GLY A 571 -20.18 -28.20 -24.02
N ALA A 572 -21.26 -27.60 -24.50
CA ALA A 572 -21.19 -26.45 -25.38
C ALA A 572 -20.60 -25.26 -24.61
N PHE A 573 -19.73 -24.49 -25.25
CA PHE A 573 -19.24 -23.23 -24.70
C PHE A 573 -19.12 -22.20 -25.82
N PHE A 574 -19.19 -20.94 -25.46
CA PHE A 574 -19.19 -19.82 -26.38
C PHE A 574 -17.94 -18.98 -26.16
N VAL A 575 -17.35 -18.50 -27.25
CA VAL A 575 -16.18 -17.61 -27.22
C VAL A 575 -16.48 -16.31 -27.93
N ALA A 576 -15.78 -15.24 -27.54
CA ALA A 576 -15.94 -13.91 -28.13
C ALA A 576 -15.87 -13.94 -29.67
N ASN A 577 -16.89 -13.37 -30.32
CA ASN A 577 -17.03 -13.33 -31.79
C ASN A 577 -16.96 -14.70 -32.47
N ASN A 578 -17.24 -15.78 -31.74
CA ASN A 578 -17.12 -17.16 -32.22
C ASN A 578 -15.71 -17.51 -32.79
N ASN A 579 -14.67 -16.82 -32.31
CA ASN A 579 -13.29 -16.99 -32.75
C ASN A 579 -12.47 -17.72 -31.68
N LEU A 580 -12.25 -19.03 -31.88
CA LEU A 580 -11.50 -19.84 -30.92
C LEU A 580 -10.00 -19.59 -31.06
N VAL A 581 -9.35 -19.22 -29.95
CA VAL A 581 -7.89 -19.09 -29.85
C VAL A 581 -7.35 -20.03 -28.77
N VAL A 582 -6.51 -20.98 -29.19
CA VAL A 582 -5.76 -21.88 -28.32
C VAL A 582 -4.31 -21.40 -28.24
N ASP A 583 -4.02 -20.57 -27.24
CA ASP A 583 -2.76 -19.86 -27.06
C ASP A 583 -1.95 -20.45 -25.88
N GLY A 584 -1.05 -21.38 -26.15
CA GLY A 584 -0.18 -21.95 -25.12
C GLY A 584 -0.88 -22.83 -24.07
N TYR A 585 -2.01 -23.45 -24.40
CA TYR A 585 -2.65 -24.47 -23.56
C TYR A 585 -3.14 -25.66 -24.38
N THR A 586 -3.39 -26.78 -23.71
CA THR A 586 -4.12 -27.92 -24.29
C THR A 586 -5.62 -27.72 -24.11
N LEU A 587 -6.39 -27.78 -25.18
CA LEU A 587 -7.85 -27.82 -25.19
C LEU A 587 -8.33 -29.24 -25.55
N GLU A 588 -9.06 -29.89 -24.64
CA GLU A 588 -9.72 -31.17 -24.86
C GLU A 588 -11.21 -30.97 -25.13
N LEU A 589 -11.69 -31.53 -26.24
CA LEU A 589 -13.06 -31.42 -26.72
C LEU A 589 -13.68 -32.81 -26.88
N SER A 590 -14.86 -33.02 -26.29
CA SER A 590 -15.55 -34.31 -26.22
C SER A 590 -16.72 -34.45 -27.21
N GLN A 591 -17.07 -33.38 -27.93
CA GLN A 591 -18.18 -33.34 -28.88
C GLN A 591 -17.83 -32.46 -30.10
N ASP A 592 -18.75 -32.37 -31.05
CA ASP A 592 -18.61 -31.54 -32.24
C ASP A 592 -18.71 -30.05 -31.90
N TYR A 593 -17.89 -29.22 -32.56
CA TYR A 593 -17.93 -27.76 -32.43
C TYR A 593 -17.79 -27.07 -33.78
N SER A 594 -18.47 -25.93 -33.92
CA SER A 594 -18.35 -25.04 -35.07
C SER A 594 -18.03 -23.63 -34.62
N PHE A 595 -16.90 -23.10 -35.10
CA PHE A 595 -16.45 -21.74 -34.85
C PHE A 595 -16.38 -20.94 -36.16
N ASP A 596 -16.33 -19.62 -36.10
CA ASP A 596 -16.11 -18.79 -37.29
C ASP A 596 -14.64 -18.93 -37.72
N SER A 597 -13.72 -18.87 -36.75
CA SER A 597 -12.30 -19.14 -36.94
C SER A 597 -11.68 -19.94 -35.78
N ILE A 598 -10.64 -20.72 -36.09
CA ILE A 598 -9.82 -21.44 -35.11
C ILE A 598 -8.35 -21.08 -35.31
N THR A 599 -7.69 -20.63 -34.24
CA THR A 599 -6.25 -20.31 -34.21
C THR A 599 -5.56 -21.09 -33.10
N VAL A 600 -4.56 -21.91 -33.43
CA VAL A 600 -3.73 -22.64 -32.44
C VAL A 600 -2.30 -22.12 -32.51
N LYS A 601 -1.81 -21.47 -31.44
CA LYS A 601 -0.51 -20.77 -31.44
C LYS A 601 0.27 -20.93 -30.12
N ASN A 602 1.54 -20.54 -30.14
CA ASN A 602 2.43 -20.48 -28.99
C ASN A 602 2.49 -21.79 -28.17
N SER A 603 2.66 -22.92 -28.85
CA SER A 603 2.59 -24.25 -28.20
C SER A 603 1.20 -24.55 -27.62
N GLY A 604 0.15 -24.20 -28.38
CA GLY A 604 -1.21 -24.65 -28.14
C GLY A 604 -1.46 -26.04 -28.72
N LYS A 605 -2.36 -26.81 -28.11
CA LYS A 605 -2.75 -28.14 -28.56
C LYS A 605 -4.26 -28.33 -28.49
N ILE A 606 -4.88 -28.86 -29.53
CA ILE A 606 -6.26 -29.39 -29.46
C ILE A 606 -6.18 -30.93 -29.42
N THR A 607 -6.97 -31.55 -28.55
CA THR A 607 -7.04 -33.01 -28.38
C THR A 607 -8.46 -33.46 -28.03
N THR A 608 -8.65 -34.76 -27.88
CA THR A 608 -9.91 -35.39 -27.46
C THR A 608 -9.70 -36.20 -26.19
N PRO A 609 -10.78 -36.55 -25.46
CA PRO A 609 -10.76 -37.62 -24.48
C PRO A 609 -10.17 -38.92 -25.04
N VAL A 610 -9.68 -39.76 -24.14
CA VAL A 610 -9.37 -41.16 -24.50
C VAL A 610 -10.70 -41.88 -24.74
N ALA A 611 -10.72 -42.77 -25.74
CA ALA A 611 -11.88 -43.59 -26.04
C ALA A 611 -12.37 -44.32 -24.78
N SER A 612 -13.68 -44.28 -24.57
CA SER A 612 -14.38 -44.83 -23.40
C SER A 612 -15.79 -45.25 -23.80
N ASP A 613 -16.53 -45.83 -22.86
CA ASP A 613 -17.94 -46.20 -23.08
C ASP A 613 -18.83 -44.98 -23.42
N THR A 614 -18.42 -43.78 -23.02
CA THR A 614 -19.12 -42.51 -23.29
C THR A 614 -18.51 -41.69 -24.43
N PHE A 615 -17.30 -42.03 -24.88
CA PHE A 615 -16.62 -41.37 -26.00
C PHE A 615 -16.14 -42.45 -26.99
N THR A 616 -17.04 -42.86 -27.89
CA THR A 616 -16.84 -44.01 -28.79
C THR A 616 -16.43 -43.63 -30.21
N SER A 617 -16.46 -42.35 -30.54
CA SER A 617 -16.21 -41.82 -31.88
C SER A 617 -15.42 -40.51 -31.80
N GLY A 618 -14.70 -40.17 -32.87
CA GLY A 618 -14.02 -38.86 -32.97
C GLY A 618 -15.00 -37.69 -33.06
N ILE A 619 -14.46 -36.47 -33.04
CA ILE A 619 -15.23 -35.23 -33.14
C ILE A 619 -15.07 -34.56 -34.51
N THR A 620 -16.05 -33.76 -34.89
CA THR A 620 -16.00 -32.82 -36.01
C THR A 620 -15.72 -31.41 -35.49
N LEU A 621 -14.64 -30.80 -35.96
CA LEU A 621 -14.34 -29.38 -35.74
C LEU A 621 -14.43 -28.63 -37.06
N SER A 622 -15.37 -27.69 -37.17
CA SER A 622 -15.56 -26.86 -38.36
C SER A 622 -15.25 -25.39 -38.11
N ALA A 623 -14.58 -24.76 -39.08
CA ALA A 623 -14.37 -23.31 -39.12
C ALA A 623 -14.23 -22.82 -40.57
N THR A 624 -14.50 -21.53 -40.80
CA THR A 624 -14.24 -20.89 -42.09
C THR A 624 -12.74 -20.73 -42.28
N ASP A 625 -12.06 -20.23 -41.23
CA ASP A 625 -10.62 -20.05 -41.20
C ASP A 625 -9.97 -20.93 -40.12
N PHE A 626 -8.93 -21.68 -40.48
CA PHE A 626 -8.21 -22.57 -39.57
C PHE A 626 -6.70 -22.33 -39.69
N TYR A 627 -6.07 -21.87 -38.60
CA TYR A 627 -4.63 -21.61 -38.55
C TYR A 627 -3.94 -22.35 -37.39
N ILE A 628 -2.80 -23.00 -37.67
CA ILE A 628 -1.96 -23.68 -36.69
C ILE A 628 -0.52 -23.19 -36.88
N SER A 629 0.08 -22.63 -35.83
CA SER A 629 1.47 -22.16 -35.87
C SER A 629 2.49 -23.30 -35.84
N SER A 630 3.75 -23.03 -36.19
CA SER A 630 4.80 -24.05 -36.38
C SER A 630 5.15 -24.90 -35.14
N ASN A 631 4.75 -24.49 -33.94
CA ASN A 631 4.96 -25.23 -32.69
C ASN A 631 3.65 -25.67 -32.00
N SER A 632 2.53 -25.62 -32.74
CA SER A 632 1.19 -25.97 -32.24
C SER A 632 0.65 -27.23 -32.92
N TYR A 633 -0.31 -27.92 -32.28
CA TYR A 633 -0.75 -29.24 -32.72
C TYR A 633 -2.27 -29.43 -32.63
N ILE A 634 -2.82 -30.20 -33.55
CA ILE A 634 -3.99 -31.03 -33.26
C ILE A 634 -3.45 -32.45 -33.12
N ASP A 635 -3.63 -33.04 -31.95
CA ASP A 635 -3.02 -34.33 -31.66
C ASP A 635 -3.96 -35.22 -30.83
N VAL A 636 -4.44 -36.26 -31.51
CA VAL A 636 -5.30 -37.33 -30.99
C VAL A 636 -4.56 -38.66 -30.93
N SER A 637 -3.21 -38.62 -30.95
CA SER A 637 -2.38 -39.83 -30.86
C SER A 637 -2.64 -40.57 -29.55
N ALA A 638 -2.72 -41.90 -29.62
CA ALA A 638 -2.96 -42.78 -28.47
C ALA A 638 -4.28 -42.50 -27.70
N LYS A 639 -5.29 -41.92 -28.37
CA LYS A 639 -6.64 -41.70 -27.82
C LYS A 639 -7.67 -42.78 -28.20
N GLY A 640 -7.25 -43.85 -28.88
CA GLY A 640 -8.12 -44.95 -29.31
C GLY A 640 -8.49 -45.94 -28.19
N HIS A 641 -9.28 -46.95 -28.53
CA HIS A 641 -9.76 -47.97 -27.59
C HIS A 641 -8.62 -48.84 -27.04
N LEU A 642 -8.81 -49.29 -25.80
CA LEU A 642 -8.06 -50.42 -25.23
C LEU A 642 -8.55 -51.74 -25.85
N PRO A 643 -7.78 -52.85 -25.72
CA PRO A 643 -8.19 -54.16 -26.24
C PRO A 643 -9.53 -54.62 -25.67
N GLU A 644 -10.32 -55.35 -26.47
CA GLU A 644 -11.55 -55.97 -26.00
C GLU A 644 -11.25 -57.14 -25.03
N GLU A 645 -12.19 -57.42 -24.12
CA GLU A 645 -12.06 -58.48 -23.13
C GLU A 645 -12.03 -59.86 -23.82
N GLY A 646 -10.91 -60.59 -23.70
CA GLY A 646 -10.74 -61.92 -24.33
C GLY A 646 -9.69 -62.00 -25.45
N GLU A 647 -8.99 -60.91 -25.77
CA GLU A 647 -7.87 -60.94 -26.72
C GLU A 647 -6.64 -61.71 -26.20
N HIS A 648 -5.92 -62.36 -27.12
CA HIS A 648 -4.72 -63.16 -26.82
C HIS A 648 -3.59 -62.29 -26.25
N TRP A 649 -2.82 -62.84 -25.30
CA TRP A 649 -1.63 -62.19 -24.77
C TRP A 649 -0.61 -61.93 -25.90
N LYS A 650 -0.21 -60.66 -26.08
CA LYS A 650 0.72 -60.16 -27.12
C LYS A 650 0.15 -60.03 -28.55
N SER A 651 -1.13 -59.69 -28.70
CA SER A 651 -1.64 -59.14 -29.96
C SER A 651 -1.39 -57.63 -30.07
N GLY A 652 -1.14 -57.15 -31.28
CA GLY A 652 -1.23 -55.75 -31.65
C GLY A 652 -2.64 -55.41 -32.13
N GLY A 653 -3.09 -54.18 -31.86
CA GLY A 653 -4.41 -53.71 -32.33
C GLY A 653 -4.49 -53.62 -33.86
N SER A 654 -5.68 -53.88 -34.41
CA SER A 654 -5.97 -53.79 -35.84
C SER A 654 -7.12 -52.82 -36.11
N TYR A 655 -6.97 -51.93 -37.08
CA TYR A 655 -8.06 -51.06 -37.56
C TYR A 655 -8.01 -50.91 -39.09
N GLY A 656 -7.04 -50.14 -39.60
CA GLY A 656 -6.79 -49.99 -41.04
C GLY A 656 -5.86 -51.05 -41.65
N GLY A 657 -5.31 -51.94 -40.82
CA GLY A 657 -4.42 -53.04 -41.20
C GLY A 657 -4.29 -54.06 -40.06
N PRO A 658 -3.78 -55.28 -40.33
CA PRO A 658 -3.63 -56.31 -39.31
C PRO A 658 -2.57 -55.91 -38.27
N GLY A 659 -2.91 -56.07 -37.00
CA GLY A 659 -1.94 -55.96 -35.91
C GLY A 659 -1.03 -57.19 -35.87
N GLY A 660 0.23 -57.01 -35.45
CA GLY A 660 1.15 -58.12 -35.28
C GLY A 660 0.71 -59.04 -34.15
N ALA A 661 0.84 -60.36 -34.31
CA ALA A 661 0.56 -61.33 -33.27
C ALA A 661 1.71 -62.34 -33.20
N ASP A 662 2.02 -62.83 -31.98
CA ASP A 662 3.05 -63.85 -31.68
C ASP A 662 2.53 -65.27 -31.95
#